data_AF-A0A1J4L6E3-F1
#
_entry.id   AF-A0A1J4L6E3-F1
#
_cell.length_a   1.000
_cell.length_b   1.000
_cell.length_c   1.000
_cell.angle_alpha   90.00
_cell.angle_beta   90.00
_cell.angle_gamma   90.00
#
_symmetry.space_group_name_H-M   'P 1'
#
loop_
_entity.id
_entity.type
_entity.pdbx_description
1 polymer ?
#
loop_
_entity_poly.entity_id
_entity_poly.type
_entity_poly.pdbx_seq_one_letter_code
_entity_poly.pdbx_strand_id
1 'polypeptide(L)'
;MLEVDSFLTKVLMHTRPGISFSKAYSIAFYAATSSPCDFLSYLSNKITIFFHTSIKSTIENDQITEVQKLVLIYDEYLYLKKTFLHLFAFLEKYSPYKSNVTSNETSNYTLSLLAFIDEIFQRIFKNLICFEHYCSAFLNHLEKFHFSNISENLEFDQLFKISRIYFLVFEDRNEEFIHLLNHSCENSAKFFAEYMKDSTPFEIVECFTKYLNDEKMLLNTLFNNLDFFVNSSLKLVYYIFNDLSSPHYSEISKQIKESSKIRDLSFIVDYFKLITINSVYEPPSEEILTAFSNCIHEQILQESLEIPDLGNVVSFYNELFETLNSPFLMSKYNRQITEFINKDNRKMIKDLILYINKVALTSNPNLSNILTVLRRIENKNEFEMIHSRHVTKRLLPLSEKQIEREKSIVSQIKTSSNSYEFVQLTKLLDEARKSIERHIGPVLVAHSSCWPFQQPFPRCKYFDEACKEISTKYKKLYPNRLITFPFDSWAVSVKDTYKNFTMAGNAVQGEVLLYLNEHPSISLDSLAPFITIEQLTPIIKSLASNKYPVLIESNINEKSIYKVNPKFKPKHAFIKLPVPGIAAKTVSKDTALAKNEAIDAAIIKLMKGNRSSPYTEVENRITIQLSDRYRIVPSEIRNRINSLISRNFLEMSETENEIIYVP
;
A
#
# COMPACT_ATOMS: atom_id res chain seq x y z
N MET A 1 -47.24 -29.87 50.55
CA MET A 1 -46.00 -29.64 51.33
C MET A 1 -45.22 -30.93 51.57
N LEU A 2 -45.73 -31.95 52.28
CA LEU A 2 -44.99 -33.19 52.59
C LEU A 2 -44.52 -34.00 51.35
N GLU A 3 -45.35 -34.11 50.30
CA GLU A 3 -44.96 -34.80 49.06
C GLU A 3 -43.91 -34.00 48.25
N VAL A 4 -43.95 -32.67 48.33
CA VAL A 4 -42.94 -31.78 47.74
C VAL A 4 -41.63 -31.89 48.51
N ASP A 5 -41.68 -31.99 49.84
CA ASP A 5 -40.50 -32.19 50.68
C ASP A 5 -39.82 -33.53 50.37
N SER A 6 -40.59 -34.62 50.25
CA SER A 6 -40.08 -35.95 49.85
C SER A 6 -39.48 -35.97 48.45
N PHE A 7 -40.06 -35.21 47.51
CA PHE A 7 -39.51 -35.07 46.16
C PHE A 7 -38.23 -34.23 46.15
N LEU A 8 -38.24 -33.05 46.79
CA LEU A 8 -37.08 -32.16 46.87
C LEU A 8 -35.91 -32.83 47.60
N THR A 9 -36.15 -33.48 48.74
CA THR A 9 -35.08 -34.22 49.45
C THR A 9 -34.48 -35.36 48.60
N LYS A 10 -35.28 -36.07 47.80
CA LYS A 10 -34.76 -37.13 46.91
C LYS A 10 -33.99 -36.60 45.71
N VAL A 11 -34.45 -35.49 45.12
CA VAL A 11 -33.77 -34.79 44.03
C VAL A 11 -32.44 -34.19 44.51
N LEU A 12 -32.44 -33.59 45.70
CA LEU A 12 -31.24 -33.06 46.35
C LEU A 12 -30.26 -34.20 46.70
N MET A 13 -30.72 -35.38 47.09
CA MET A 13 -29.87 -36.55 47.37
C MET A 13 -29.42 -37.34 46.12
N HIS A 14 -29.62 -36.83 44.89
CA HIS A 14 -29.33 -37.54 43.63
C HIS A 14 -29.96 -38.96 43.51
N THR A 15 -31.08 -39.20 44.21
CA THR A 15 -31.80 -40.48 44.16
C THR A 15 -33.00 -40.39 43.22
N ARG A 16 -33.38 -41.49 42.55
CA ARG A 16 -34.57 -41.50 41.68
C ARG A 16 -35.80 -41.10 42.51
N PRO A 17 -36.47 -39.97 42.20
CA PRO A 17 -37.65 -39.57 42.93
C PRO A 17 -38.77 -40.59 42.68
N GLY A 18 -39.54 -40.94 43.72
CA GLY A 18 -40.67 -41.87 43.61
C GLY A 18 -41.89 -41.31 42.86
N ILE A 19 -41.77 -40.11 42.29
CA ILE A 19 -42.83 -39.34 41.64
C ILE A 19 -42.30 -38.81 40.30
N SER A 20 -43.12 -38.84 39.24
CA SER A 20 -42.74 -38.31 37.93
C SER A 20 -42.58 -36.79 37.96
N PHE A 21 -41.69 -36.25 37.12
CA PHE A 21 -41.46 -34.80 36.98
C PHE A 21 -42.75 -34.01 36.71
N SER A 22 -43.67 -34.58 35.92
CA SER A 22 -45.00 -34.00 35.64
C SER A 22 -45.87 -33.84 36.89
N LYS A 23 -45.81 -34.81 37.80
CA LYS A 23 -46.59 -34.80 39.03
C LYS A 23 -45.96 -33.86 40.06
N ALA A 24 -44.63 -33.84 40.17
CA ALA A 24 -43.91 -32.85 40.97
C ALA A 24 -44.18 -31.40 40.52
N TYR A 25 -44.20 -31.15 39.20
CA TYR A 25 -44.55 -29.85 38.63
C TYR A 25 -45.97 -29.42 39.00
N SER A 26 -46.96 -30.32 38.89
CA SER A 26 -48.34 -30.00 39.28
C SER A 26 -48.47 -29.65 40.77
N ILE A 27 -47.78 -30.38 41.65
CA ILE A 27 -47.85 -30.13 43.10
C ILE A 27 -47.14 -28.83 43.46
N ALA A 28 -45.99 -28.54 42.83
CA ALA A 28 -45.30 -27.26 42.96
C ALA A 28 -46.19 -26.08 42.49
N PHE A 29 -46.93 -26.27 41.39
CA PHE A 29 -47.87 -25.27 40.87
C PHE A 29 -49.00 -24.96 41.87
N TYR A 30 -49.65 -25.99 42.41
CA TYR A 30 -50.73 -25.80 43.41
C TYR A 30 -50.23 -25.20 44.73
N ALA A 31 -49.02 -25.56 45.18
CA ALA A 31 -48.40 -25.00 46.37
C ALA A 31 -48.06 -23.51 46.20
N ALA A 32 -47.53 -23.15 45.03
CA ALA A 32 -47.24 -21.77 44.69
C ALA A 32 -48.49 -20.88 44.59
N THR A 33 -49.61 -21.39 44.06
CA THR A 33 -50.86 -20.61 43.94
C THR A 33 -51.59 -20.41 45.27
N SER A 34 -51.34 -21.25 46.27
CA SER A 34 -52.05 -21.22 47.56
C SER A 34 -51.35 -20.36 48.62
N SER A 35 -50.02 -20.33 48.67
CA SER A 35 -49.23 -19.52 49.63
C SER A 35 -47.82 -19.20 49.10
N PRO A 36 -47.67 -18.21 48.21
CA PRO A 36 -46.41 -17.98 47.49
C PRO A 36 -45.24 -17.57 48.41
N CYS A 37 -45.46 -16.71 49.40
CA CYS A 37 -44.39 -16.22 50.29
C CYS A 37 -43.84 -17.32 51.23
N ASP A 38 -44.73 -18.14 51.81
CA ASP A 38 -44.34 -19.23 52.71
C ASP A 38 -43.65 -20.36 51.93
N PHE A 39 -44.09 -20.61 50.71
CA PHE A 39 -43.47 -21.60 49.84
C PHE A 39 -42.06 -21.19 49.39
N LEU A 40 -41.86 -19.92 49.02
CA LEU A 40 -40.54 -19.39 48.64
C LEU A 40 -39.55 -19.38 49.82
N SER A 41 -39.98 -18.97 51.01
CA SER A 41 -39.14 -19.00 52.21
C SER A 41 -38.77 -20.43 52.65
N TYR A 42 -39.70 -21.37 52.52
CA TYR A 42 -39.45 -22.79 52.77
C TYR A 42 -38.45 -23.39 51.76
N LEU A 43 -38.61 -23.08 50.46
CA LEU A 43 -37.71 -23.50 49.40
C LEU A 43 -36.30 -22.96 49.62
N SER A 44 -36.18 -21.67 49.96
CA SER A 44 -34.92 -21.00 50.31
C SER A 44 -34.16 -21.72 51.41
N ASN A 45 -34.83 -22.01 52.53
CA ASN A 45 -34.18 -22.66 53.68
C ASN A 45 -33.68 -24.07 53.33
N LYS A 46 -34.44 -24.85 52.56
CA LYS A 46 -34.02 -26.20 52.13
C LYS A 46 -32.85 -26.16 51.15
N ILE A 47 -32.86 -25.24 50.19
CA ILE A 47 -31.76 -25.05 49.24
C ILE A 47 -30.48 -24.61 49.98
N THR A 48 -30.61 -23.69 50.93
CA THR A 48 -29.49 -23.21 51.75
C THR A 48 -28.86 -24.34 52.57
N ILE A 49 -29.68 -25.15 53.25
CA ILE A 49 -29.20 -26.30 54.03
C ILE A 49 -28.50 -27.29 53.10
N PHE A 50 -29.07 -27.58 51.94
CA PHE A 50 -28.49 -28.52 51.00
C PHE A 50 -27.13 -28.08 50.47
N PHE A 51 -27.01 -26.86 49.95
CA PHE A 51 -25.73 -26.33 49.47
C PHE A 51 -24.69 -26.33 50.58
N HIS A 52 -25.07 -25.95 51.80
CA HIS A 52 -24.16 -25.98 52.94
C HIS A 52 -23.70 -27.42 53.27
N THR A 53 -24.58 -28.42 53.20
CA THR A 53 -24.20 -29.82 53.44
C THR A 53 -23.36 -30.42 52.31
N SER A 54 -23.67 -30.09 51.05
CA SER A 54 -22.99 -30.64 49.86
C SER A 54 -21.60 -30.03 49.67
N ILE A 55 -21.48 -28.71 49.84
CA ILE A 55 -20.19 -28.04 49.75
C ILE A 55 -19.29 -28.48 50.91
N LYS A 56 -19.85 -28.69 52.11
CA LYS A 56 -19.06 -29.17 53.25
C LYS A 56 -18.58 -30.61 53.08
N SER A 57 -19.43 -31.52 52.61
CA SER A 57 -19.03 -32.92 52.37
C SER A 57 -18.01 -33.07 51.23
N THR A 58 -18.08 -32.22 50.21
CA THR A 58 -17.11 -32.20 49.10
C THR A 58 -15.76 -31.61 49.50
N ILE A 59 -15.73 -30.62 50.41
CA ILE A 59 -14.49 -30.06 50.99
C ILE A 59 -13.77 -31.11 51.86
N GLU A 60 -14.50 -31.83 52.71
CA GLU A 60 -13.96 -32.84 53.66
C GLU A 60 -13.46 -34.13 52.97
N ASN A 61 -13.65 -34.29 51.66
CA ASN A 61 -13.15 -35.45 50.91
C ASN A 61 -11.68 -35.30 50.51
N ASP A 62 -10.76 -35.85 51.30
CA ASP A 62 -9.30 -35.76 51.09
C ASP A 62 -8.76 -36.52 49.85
N GLN A 63 -9.56 -37.35 49.18
CA GLN A 63 -9.09 -38.20 48.06
C GLN A 63 -9.08 -37.50 46.69
N ILE A 64 -9.61 -36.28 46.58
CA ILE A 64 -9.85 -35.57 45.33
C ILE A 64 -8.98 -34.31 45.27
N THR A 65 -8.41 -34.00 44.10
CA THR A 65 -7.63 -32.75 43.92
C THR A 65 -8.52 -31.51 44.11
N GLU A 66 -7.96 -30.41 44.62
CA GLU A 66 -8.72 -29.17 44.89
C GLU A 66 -9.48 -28.63 43.67
N VAL A 67 -8.90 -28.78 42.46
CA VAL A 67 -9.53 -28.45 41.17
C VAL A 67 -10.78 -29.30 40.92
N GLN A 68 -10.68 -30.62 41.11
CA GLN A 68 -11.80 -31.53 40.93
C GLN A 68 -12.91 -31.30 41.98
N LYS A 69 -12.56 -30.91 43.21
CA LYS A 69 -13.55 -30.49 44.22
C LYS A 69 -14.35 -29.29 43.73
N LEU A 70 -13.68 -28.26 43.18
CA LEU A 70 -14.34 -27.07 42.63
C LEU A 70 -15.24 -27.39 41.43
N VAL A 71 -14.81 -28.28 40.54
CA VAL A 71 -15.62 -28.72 39.39
C VAL A 71 -16.88 -29.46 39.84
N LEU A 72 -16.77 -30.37 40.82
CA LEU A 72 -17.91 -31.11 41.36
C LEU A 72 -18.93 -30.16 42.02
N ILE A 73 -18.46 -29.19 42.80
CA ILE A 73 -19.32 -28.17 43.41
C ILE A 73 -20.09 -27.38 42.34
N TYR A 74 -19.43 -27.03 41.23
CA TYR A 74 -20.06 -26.31 40.13
C TYR A 74 -21.04 -27.17 39.32
N ASP A 75 -20.71 -28.43 39.07
CA ASP A 75 -21.60 -29.37 38.37
C ASP A 75 -22.86 -29.68 39.20
N GLU A 76 -22.73 -29.81 40.53
CA GLU A 76 -23.87 -29.91 41.44
C GLU A 76 -24.75 -28.64 41.40
N TYR A 77 -24.14 -27.46 41.45
CA TYR A 77 -24.84 -26.19 41.29
C TYR A 77 -25.57 -26.11 39.94
N LEU A 78 -24.93 -26.48 38.82
CA LEU A 78 -25.55 -26.46 37.49
C LEU A 78 -26.70 -27.47 37.38
N TYR A 79 -26.54 -28.66 37.95
CA TYR A 79 -27.58 -29.67 38.01
C TYR A 79 -28.81 -29.16 38.76
N LEU A 80 -28.60 -28.53 39.92
CA LEU A 80 -29.67 -27.91 40.69
C LEU A 80 -30.29 -26.75 39.92
N LYS A 81 -29.49 -25.82 39.39
CA LYS A 81 -30.01 -24.68 38.62
C LYS A 81 -30.90 -25.13 37.46
N LYS A 82 -30.49 -26.15 36.68
CA LYS A 82 -31.30 -26.71 35.59
C LYS A 82 -32.57 -27.41 36.08
N THR A 83 -32.47 -28.24 37.12
CA THR A 83 -33.64 -28.95 37.66
C THR A 83 -34.66 -27.99 38.26
N PHE A 84 -34.22 -26.99 39.01
CA PHE A 84 -35.07 -25.92 39.55
C PHE A 84 -35.68 -25.04 38.44
N LEU A 85 -34.91 -24.68 37.40
CA LEU A 85 -35.43 -23.94 36.24
C LEU A 85 -36.56 -24.73 35.57
N HIS A 86 -36.40 -26.03 35.34
CA HIS A 86 -37.45 -26.85 34.72
C HIS A 86 -38.67 -27.06 35.63
N LEU A 87 -38.48 -27.20 36.95
CA LEU A 87 -39.58 -27.40 37.90
C LEU A 87 -40.39 -26.13 38.12
N PHE A 88 -39.75 -24.97 38.10
CA PHE A 88 -40.36 -23.68 38.46
C PHE A 88 -40.52 -22.70 37.29
N ALA A 89 -40.31 -23.13 36.05
CA ALA A 89 -40.54 -22.33 34.84
C ALA A 89 -41.95 -21.70 34.76
N PHE A 90 -42.95 -22.27 35.45
CA PHE A 90 -44.29 -21.71 35.53
C PHE A 90 -44.37 -20.44 36.39
N LEU A 91 -43.53 -20.30 37.42
CA LEU A 91 -43.51 -19.11 38.27
C LEU A 91 -43.07 -17.87 37.48
N GLU A 92 -42.15 -18.04 36.52
CA GLU A 92 -41.74 -16.97 35.60
C GLU A 92 -42.84 -16.61 34.57
N LYS A 93 -43.65 -17.58 34.13
CA LYS A 93 -44.74 -17.36 33.16
C LYS A 93 -46.06 -16.86 33.78
N TYR A 94 -46.36 -17.25 35.01
CA TYR A 94 -47.65 -17.02 35.68
C TYR A 94 -47.57 -16.15 36.94
N SER A 95 -46.45 -15.46 37.18
CA SER A 95 -46.40 -14.41 38.20
C SER A 95 -47.54 -13.41 37.97
N PRO A 96 -48.47 -13.22 38.92
CA PRO A 96 -49.61 -12.32 38.77
C PRO A 96 -49.21 -10.83 38.79
N TYR A 97 -47.92 -10.50 38.89
CA TYR A 97 -47.40 -9.13 39.01
C TYR A 97 -46.87 -8.51 37.70
N LYS A 98 -47.34 -8.96 36.53
CA LYS A 98 -47.03 -8.27 35.24
C LYS A 98 -47.96 -7.10 34.91
N SER A 99 -49.01 -6.85 35.70
CA SER A 99 -49.88 -5.69 35.51
C SER A 99 -50.30 -5.13 36.87
N ASN A 100 -49.95 -3.86 37.11
CA ASN A 100 -50.38 -2.98 38.21
C ASN A 100 -49.46 -2.95 39.43
N VAL A 101 -48.44 -2.09 39.43
CA VAL A 101 -48.23 -1.06 40.48
C VAL A 101 -47.40 0.08 39.87
N THR A 102 -48.04 1.23 39.73
CA THR A 102 -47.43 2.56 39.61
C THR A 102 -46.97 3.03 40.99
N SER A 103 -45.76 3.61 41.04
CA SER A 103 -45.21 4.53 42.05
C SER A 103 -45.16 4.07 43.51
N ASN A 104 -43.91 3.96 43.97
CA ASN A 104 -43.40 4.14 45.32
C ASN A 104 -43.68 3.04 46.37
N GLU A 105 -42.55 2.55 46.88
CA GLU A 105 -42.37 1.70 48.06
C GLU A 105 -42.61 0.20 47.84
N THR A 106 -41.49 -0.53 47.84
CA THR A 106 -41.35 -1.99 47.98
C THR A 106 -41.79 -2.87 46.80
N SER A 107 -40.99 -2.90 45.74
CA SER A 107 -41.13 -3.89 44.65
C SER A 107 -39.78 -4.47 44.20
N ASN A 108 -39.04 -5.09 45.13
CA ASN A 108 -37.86 -5.94 44.85
C ASN A 108 -38.22 -7.41 44.53
N TYR A 109 -39.49 -7.73 44.28
CA TYR A 109 -39.95 -9.12 44.10
C TYR A 109 -40.01 -9.60 42.64
N THR A 110 -39.28 -8.96 41.74
CA THR A 110 -38.96 -9.53 40.41
C THR A 110 -37.49 -9.97 40.33
N LEU A 111 -36.94 -10.51 41.41
CA LEU A 111 -35.78 -11.41 41.32
C LEU A 111 -36.30 -12.72 40.71
N SER A 112 -35.86 -13.06 39.50
CA SER A 112 -36.13 -14.38 38.95
C SER A 112 -35.57 -15.43 39.93
N LEU A 113 -36.24 -16.57 40.11
CA LEU A 113 -35.78 -17.65 40.99
C LEU A 113 -34.31 -18.05 40.75
N LEU A 114 -33.81 -17.79 39.54
CA LEU A 114 -32.42 -17.99 39.16
C LEU A 114 -31.46 -17.05 39.88
N ALA A 115 -31.78 -15.75 39.97
CA ALA A 115 -30.96 -14.79 40.70
C ALA A 115 -30.89 -15.11 42.20
N PHE A 116 -31.98 -15.65 42.75
CA PHE A 116 -32.05 -16.05 44.15
C PHE A 116 -31.21 -17.30 44.47
N ILE A 117 -31.20 -18.29 43.58
CA ILE A 117 -30.32 -19.47 43.70
C ILE A 117 -28.85 -19.05 43.59
N ASP A 118 -28.55 -18.09 42.72
CA ASP A 118 -27.22 -17.53 42.53
C ASP A 118 -26.73 -16.82 43.81
N GLU A 119 -27.56 -15.99 44.45
CA GLU A 119 -27.26 -15.33 45.72
C GLU A 119 -27.00 -16.31 46.89
N ILE A 120 -27.80 -17.38 47.00
CA ILE A 120 -27.61 -18.40 48.04
C ILE A 120 -26.29 -19.14 47.81
N PHE A 121 -25.99 -19.52 46.58
CA PHE A 121 -24.73 -20.19 46.23
C PHE A 121 -23.53 -19.27 46.53
N GLN A 122 -23.57 -18.01 46.10
CA GLN A 122 -22.54 -17.01 46.38
C GLN A 122 -22.25 -16.87 47.88
N ARG A 123 -23.30 -16.75 48.70
CA ARG A 123 -23.17 -16.57 50.15
C ARG A 123 -22.53 -17.79 50.81
N ILE A 124 -22.94 -19.00 50.43
CA ILE A 124 -22.42 -20.23 51.03
C ILE A 124 -20.98 -20.48 50.55
N PHE A 125 -20.69 -20.25 49.27
CA PHE A 125 -19.35 -20.41 48.72
C PHE A 125 -18.34 -19.45 49.36
N LYS A 126 -18.70 -18.15 49.48
CA LYS A 126 -17.86 -17.13 50.18
C LYS A 126 -17.56 -17.50 51.64
N ASN A 127 -18.46 -18.23 52.31
CA ASN A 127 -18.28 -18.64 53.71
C ASN A 127 -17.39 -19.87 53.88
N LEU A 128 -17.35 -20.78 52.89
CA LEU A 128 -16.69 -22.08 53.00
C LEU A 128 -15.32 -22.14 52.32
N ILE A 129 -15.08 -21.32 51.27
CA ILE A 129 -13.83 -21.34 50.49
C ILE A 129 -13.17 -19.96 50.55
N CYS A 130 -11.93 -19.92 51.01
CA CYS A 130 -11.10 -18.72 51.00
C CYS A 130 -10.69 -18.35 49.56
N PHE A 131 -10.78 -17.06 49.24
CA PHE A 131 -10.44 -16.52 47.92
C PHE A 131 -8.99 -16.84 47.48
N GLU A 132 -8.02 -16.73 48.38
CA GLU A 132 -6.61 -17.03 48.10
C GLU A 132 -6.38 -18.50 47.73
N HIS A 133 -7.03 -19.42 48.44
CA HIS A 133 -6.94 -20.85 48.17
C HIS A 133 -7.53 -21.20 46.80
N TYR A 134 -8.69 -20.63 46.47
CA TYR A 134 -9.29 -20.74 45.14
C TYR A 134 -8.36 -20.21 44.02
N CYS A 135 -7.79 -19.00 44.21
CA CYS A 135 -6.89 -18.40 43.22
C CYS A 135 -5.64 -19.25 43.01
N SER A 136 -5.03 -19.78 44.08
CA SER A 136 -3.85 -20.64 43.96
C SER A 136 -4.14 -21.94 43.19
N ALA A 137 -5.28 -22.59 43.46
CA ALA A 137 -5.69 -23.81 42.77
C ALA A 137 -5.99 -23.54 41.29
N PHE A 138 -6.65 -22.41 40.99
CA PHE A 138 -6.94 -21.99 39.63
C PHE A 138 -5.67 -21.66 38.84
N LEU A 139 -4.77 -20.82 39.39
CA LEU A 139 -3.54 -20.40 38.72
C LEU A 139 -2.56 -21.56 38.50
N ASN A 140 -2.39 -22.45 39.49
CA ASN A 140 -1.57 -23.65 39.33
C ASN A 140 -2.10 -24.59 38.22
N HIS A 141 -3.41 -24.60 38.00
CA HIS A 141 -3.99 -25.38 36.90
C HIS A 141 -3.85 -24.65 35.57
N LEU A 142 -4.01 -23.33 35.56
CA LEU A 142 -3.82 -22.46 34.39
C LEU A 142 -2.39 -22.54 33.86
N GLU A 143 -1.38 -22.62 34.74
CA GLU A 143 0.04 -22.76 34.36
C GLU A 143 0.31 -23.94 33.44
N LYS A 144 -0.45 -25.04 33.58
CA LYS A 144 -0.30 -26.23 32.74
C LYS A 144 -0.78 -26.03 31.30
N PHE A 145 -1.56 -24.99 31.05
CA PHE A 145 -2.16 -24.73 29.74
C PHE A 145 -1.50 -23.58 28.96
N HIS A 146 -0.62 -22.80 29.60
CA HIS A 146 0.22 -21.85 28.86
C HIS A 146 1.04 -22.61 27.80
N PHE A 147 1.00 -22.14 26.55
CA PHE A 147 1.69 -22.75 25.41
C PHE A 147 1.20 -24.18 25.05
N SER A 148 -0.08 -24.49 25.29
CA SER A 148 -0.69 -25.78 24.87
C SER A 148 -1.89 -25.57 23.95
N ASN A 149 -2.06 -26.46 22.95
CA ASN A 149 -3.20 -26.41 22.04
C ASN A 149 -4.51 -26.72 22.77
N ILE A 150 -5.41 -25.74 22.81
CA ILE A 150 -6.71 -25.80 23.49
C ILE A 150 -7.60 -26.95 22.95
N SER A 151 -7.44 -27.32 21.68
CA SER A 151 -8.30 -28.29 20.99
C SER A 151 -8.10 -29.75 21.40
N GLU A 152 -7.01 -30.10 22.09
CA GLU A 152 -6.68 -31.50 22.40
C GLU A 152 -6.94 -31.90 23.87
N ASN A 153 -7.17 -30.94 24.77
CA ASN A 153 -7.17 -31.20 26.21
C ASN A 153 -8.58 -31.33 26.81
N LEU A 154 -8.94 -32.55 27.24
CA LEU A 154 -10.16 -32.86 28.01
C LEU A 154 -10.24 -32.11 29.35
N GLU A 155 -9.10 -31.68 29.90
CA GLU A 155 -9.01 -30.91 31.16
C GLU A 155 -9.41 -29.43 30.99
N PHE A 156 -9.51 -28.91 29.76
CA PHE A 156 -9.92 -27.53 29.52
C PHE A 156 -11.37 -27.24 29.96
N ASP A 157 -12.27 -28.22 29.86
CA ASP A 157 -13.64 -28.10 30.38
C ASP A 157 -13.66 -27.88 31.91
N GLN A 158 -12.70 -28.45 32.63
CA GLN A 158 -12.54 -28.24 34.07
C GLN A 158 -12.10 -26.80 34.37
N LEU A 159 -11.10 -26.29 33.64
CA LEU A 159 -10.62 -24.91 33.76
C LEU A 159 -11.73 -23.89 33.43
N PHE A 160 -12.51 -24.14 32.37
CA PHE A 160 -13.64 -23.31 31.96
C PHE A 160 -14.75 -23.30 33.02
N LYS A 161 -15.11 -24.46 33.59
CA LYS A 161 -16.09 -24.52 34.69
C LYS A 161 -15.61 -23.73 35.91
N ILE A 162 -14.33 -23.83 36.25
CA ILE A 162 -13.77 -23.09 37.38
C ILE A 162 -13.78 -21.58 37.11
N SER A 163 -13.46 -21.13 35.89
CA SER A 163 -13.53 -19.69 35.56
C SER A 163 -14.95 -19.12 35.68
N ARG A 164 -16.00 -19.92 35.45
CA ARG A 164 -17.39 -19.50 35.70
C ARG A 164 -17.71 -19.31 37.17
N ILE A 165 -17.08 -20.07 38.07
CA ILE A 165 -17.23 -19.88 39.52
C ILE A 165 -16.70 -18.50 39.91
N TYR A 166 -15.57 -18.08 39.35
CA TYR A 166 -15.01 -16.75 39.59
C TYR A 166 -16.01 -15.64 39.24
N PHE A 167 -16.59 -15.69 38.03
CA PHE A 167 -17.59 -14.71 37.60
C PHE A 167 -18.85 -14.71 38.46
N LEU A 168 -19.25 -15.87 38.96
CA LEU A 168 -20.45 -15.97 39.80
C LEU A 168 -20.20 -15.46 41.22
N VAL A 169 -19.00 -15.60 41.78
CA VAL A 169 -18.77 -15.41 43.23
C VAL A 169 -17.88 -14.22 43.56
N PHE A 170 -16.88 -13.93 42.73
CA PHE A 170 -15.79 -12.99 43.06
C PHE A 170 -15.70 -11.77 42.14
N GLU A 171 -16.77 -11.43 41.43
CA GLU A 171 -16.85 -10.23 40.57
C GLU A 171 -16.48 -8.93 41.34
N ASP A 172 -16.69 -8.91 42.66
CA ASP A 172 -16.33 -7.77 43.53
C ASP A 172 -14.80 -7.60 43.74
N ARG A 173 -13.97 -8.60 43.42
CA ARG A 173 -12.51 -8.63 43.68
C ARG A 173 -11.66 -8.73 42.41
N ASN A 174 -12.06 -8.01 41.37
CA ASN A 174 -11.39 -8.06 40.08
C ASN A 174 -9.93 -7.57 40.13
N GLU A 175 -9.61 -6.52 40.88
CA GLU A 175 -8.26 -5.92 40.92
C GLU A 175 -7.20 -6.86 41.52
N GLU A 176 -7.51 -7.51 42.66
CA GLU A 176 -6.61 -8.47 43.33
C GLU A 176 -6.33 -9.69 42.43
N PHE A 177 -7.37 -10.19 41.75
CA PHE A 177 -7.25 -11.32 40.84
C PHE A 177 -6.41 -10.99 39.60
N ILE A 178 -6.59 -9.79 39.03
CA ILE A 178 -5.79 -9.33 37.88
C ILE A 178 -4.31 -9.29 38.24
N HIS A 179 -3.96 -8.80 39.43
CA HIS A 179 -2.57 -8.75 39.86
C HIS A 179 -1.95 -10.15 39.95
N LEU A 180 -2.69 -11.13 40.47
CA LEU A 180 -2.21 -12.51 40.58
C LEU A 180 -2.14 -13.23 39.22
N LEU A 181 -3.12 -12.99 38.34
CA LEU A 181 -3.13 -13.51 36.97
C LEU A 181 -1.94 -12.97 36.18
N ASN A 182 -1.70 -11.66 36.25
CA ASN A 182 -0.57 -10.99 35.60
C ASN A 182 0.76 -11.57 36.08
N HIS A 183 0.93 -11.80 37.38
CA HIS A 183 2.14 -12.40 37.94
C HIS A 183 2.39 -13.83 37.42
N SER A 184 1.33 -14.63 37.24
CA SER A 184 1.45 -15.98 36.66
C SER A 184 1.83 -15.94 35.18
N CYS A 185 1.16 -15.11 34.37
CA CYS A 185 1.50 -14.87 32.96
C CYS A 185 2.92 -14.34 32.77
N GLU A 186 3.38 -13.44 33.64
CA GLU A 186 4.76 -12.95 33.59
C GLU A 186 5.79 -14.05 33.85
N ASN A 187 5.52 -14.94 34.80
CA ASN A 187 6.44 -16.02 35.15
C ASN A 187 6.50 -17.06 34.03
N SER A 188 5.37 -17.45 33.45
CA SER A 188 5.34 -18.36 32.31
C SER A 188 6.06 -17.77 31.09
N ALA A 189 5.86 -16.48 30.80
CA ALA A 189 6.59 -15.78 29.75
C ALA A 189 8.11 -15.72 30.01
N LYS A 190 8.55 -15.47 31.26
CA LYS A 190 9.96 -15.53 31.65
C LYS A 190 10.55 -16.93 31.46
N PHE A 191 9.87 -17.99 31.89
CA PHE A 191 10.34 -19.37 31.69
C PHE A 191 10.47 -19.72 30.20
N PHE A 192 9.48 -19.34 29.39
CA PHE A 192 9.52 -19.56 27.95
C PHE A 192 10.67 -18.79 27.28
N ALA A 193 10.88 -17.54 27.70
CA ALA A 193 11.98 -16.72 27.27
C ALA A 193 13.36 -17.31 27.61
N GLU A 194 13.53 -17.86 28.82
CA GLU A 194 14.78 -18.51 29.22
C GLU A 194 15.09 -19.76 28.40
N TYR A 195 14.07 -20.52 28.04
CA TYR A 195 14.20 -21.69 27.15
C TYR A 195 14.64 -21.31 25.73
N MET A 196 14.34 -20.09 25.29
CA MET A 196 14.60 -19.61 23.93
C MET A 196 15.85 -18.71 23.80
N LYS A 197 16.61 -18.49 24.88
CA LYS A 197 17.82 -17.62 24.89
C LYS A 197 18.91 -18.05 23.88
N ASP A 198 18.97 -19.34 23.54
CA ASP A 198 19.97 -19.92 22.63
C ASP A 198 19.43 -20.21 21.21
N SER A 199 18.16 -19.90 20.92
CA SER A 199 17.46 -20.24 19.68
C SER A 199 17.74 -19.23 18.55
N THR A 200 17.49 -19.62 17.29
CA THR A 200 17.69 -18.72 16.15
C THR A 200 16.63 -17.60 16.11
N PRO A 201 16.92 -16.42 15.54
CA PRO A 201 15.96 -15.30 15.50
C PRO A 201 14.63 -15.63 14.78
N PHE A 202 14.67 -16.57 13.84
CA PHE A 202 13.49 -17.07 13.13
C PHE A 202 12.58 -17.90 14.04
N GLU A 203 13.16 -18.86 14.76
CA GLU A 203 12.43 -19.68 15.74
C GLU A 203 11.88 -18.81 16.88
N ILE A 204 12.64 -17.82 17.32
CA ILE A 204 12.21 -16.85 18.34
C ILE A 204 10.94 -16.11 17.89
N VAL A 205 10.92 -15.58 16.65
CA VAL A 205 9.75 -14.84 16.11
C VAL A 205 8.54 -15.76 15.91
N GLU A 206 8.73 -16.94 15.33
CA GLU A 206 7.65 -17.90 15.09
C GLU A 206 7.06 -18.46 16.39
N CYS A 207 7.91 -18.81 17.35
CA CYS A 207 7.48 -19.33 18.64
C CYS A 207 6.82 -18.25 19.51
N PHE A 208 7.28 -16.99 19.46
CA PHE A 208 6.60 -15.89 20.15
C PHE A 208 5.24 -15.56 19.54
N THR A 209 5.11 -15.56 18.20
CA THR A 209 3.79 -15.35 17.57
C THR A 209 2.81 -16.47 17.91
N LYS A 210 3.27 -17.73 17.92
CA LYS A 210 2.47 -18.88 18.37
C LYS A 210 2.05 -18.74 19.83
N TYR A 211 3.01 -18.48 20.72
CA TYR A 211 2.76 -18.28 22.15
C TYR A 211 1.70 -17.20 22.40
N LEU A 212 1.84 -16.02 21.77
CA LEU A 212 0.91 -14.91 21.94
C LEU A 212 -0.49 -15.22 21.36
N ASN A 213 -0.57 -15.96 20.25
CA ASN A 213 -1.87 -16.36 19.69
C ASN A 213 -2.57 -17.39 20.56
N ASP A 214 -1.85 -18.40 21.05
CA ASP A 214 -2.39 -19.47 21.89
C ASP A 214 -2.82 -18.90 23.25
N GLU A 215 -2.02 -18.02 23.84
CA GLU A 215 -2.35 -17.35 25.10
C GLU A 215 -3.55 -16.41 24.94
N LYS A 216 -3.62 -15.64 23.85
CA LYS A 216 -4.79 -14.81 23.55
C LYS A 216 -6.07 -15.62 23.38
N MET A 217 -5.99 -16.77 22.70
CA MET A 217 -7.13 -17.68 22.54
C MET A 217 -7.57 -18.27 23.89
N LEU A 218 -6.61 -18.68 24.73
CA LEU A 218 -6.88 -19.23 26.06
C LEU A 218 -7.54 -18.19 26.97
N LEU A 219 -7.02 -16.97 27.00
CA LEU A 219 -7.57 -15.91 27.85
C LEU A 219 -8.95 -15.44 27.37
N ASN A 220 -9.16 -15.30 26.05
CA ASN A 220 -10.48 -14.93 25.50
C ASN A 220 -11.55 -15.98 25.78
N THR A 221 -11.20 -17.26 25.70
CA THR A 221 -12.14 -18.37 25.97
C THR A 221 -12.51 -18.49 27.45
N LEU A 222 -11.56 -18.21 28.36
CA LEU A 222 -11.82 -18.27 29.80
C LEU A 222 -12.59 -17.06 30.33
N PHE A 223 -12.31 -15.86 29.82
CA PHE A 223 -12.84 -14.60 30.34
C PHE A 223 -13.89 -13.93 29.45
N ASN A 224 -14.42 -14.66 28.46
CA ASN A 224 -15.66 -14.28 27.76
C ASN A 224 -15.60 -12.91 27.05
N ASN A 225 -14.44 -12.55 26.50
CA ASN A 225 -14.15 -11.24 25.88
C ASN A 225 -14.20 -10.03 26.84
N LEU A 226 -13.95 -10.22 28.14
CA LEU A 226 -13.59 -9.08 28.99
C LEU A 226 -12.17 -8.62 28.63
N ASP A 227 -12.10 -7.78 27.60
CA ASP A 227 -10.88 -7.23 27.02
C ASP A 227 -9.89 -6.79 28.13
N PHE A 228 -10.37 -6.15 29.19
CA PHE A 228 -9.54 -5.64 30.30
C PHE A 228 -8.57 -6.67 30.93
N PHE A 229 -9.02 -7.90 31.17
CA PHE A 229 -8.18 -8.95 31.80
C PHE A 229 -7.15 -9.51 30.82
N VAL A 230 -7.57 -9.73 29.57
CA VAL A 230 -6.72 -10.28 28.51
C VAL A 230 -5.62 -9.28 28.12
N ASN A 231 -5.94 -8.00 28.14
CA ASN A 231 -5.03 -6.96 27.67
C ASN A 231 -3.95 -6.58 28.70
N SER A 232 -4.29 -6.58 29.99
CA SER A 232 -3.33 -6.27 31.06
C SER A 232 -2.23 -7.33 31.16
N SER A 233 -2.60 -8.61 31.06
CA SER A 233 -1.69 -9.76 31.07
C SER A 233 -0.82 -9.81 29.80
N LEU A 234 -1.42 -9.72 28.61
CA LEU A 234 -0.67 -9.73 27.34
C LEU A 234 0.31 -8.55 27.21
N LYS A 235 0.01 -7.38 27.79
CA LYS A 235 0.92 -6.22 27.78
C LYS A 235 2.22 -6.51 28.52
N LEU A 236 2.14 -7.17 29.68
CA LEU A 236 3.31 -7.50 30.51
C LEU A 236 4.18 -8.58 29.87
N VAL A 237 3.54 -9.62 29.33
CA VAL A 237 4.19 -10.67 28.53
C VAL A 237 4.95 -10.05 27.35
N TYR A 238 4.33 -9.10 26.66
CA TYR A 238 4.95 -8.38 25.54
C TYR A 238 6.16 -7.53 25.97
N TYR A 239 6.11 -6.81 27.10
CA TYR A 239 7.27 -6.06 27.60
C TYR A 239 8.47 -6.95 27.87
N ILE A 240 8.26 -8.12 28.48
CA ILE A 240 9.30 -9.10 28.76
C ILE A 240 9.93 -9.58 27.44
N PHE A 241 9.11 -9.90 26.44
CA PHE A 241 9.63 -10.30 25.12
C PHE A 241 10.33 -9.15 24.38
N ASN A 242 9.89 -7.92 24.55
CA ASN A 242 10.53 -6.75 23.95
C ASN A 242 11.93 -6.50 24.55
N ASP A 243 12.06 -6.59 25.88
CA ASP A 243 13.35 -6.47 26.58
C ASP A 243 14.35 -7.56 26.12
N LEU A 244 13.88 -8.78 25.86
CA LEU A 244 14.68 -9.89 25.35
C LEU A 244 15.01 -9.80 23.85
N SER A 245 14.16 -9.13 23.06
CA SER A 245 14.40 -8.89 21.63
C SER A 245 15.45 -7.79 21.38
N SER A 246 15.71 -6.94 22.39
CA SER A 246 16.64 -5.81 22.30
C SER A 246 18.08 -6.14 21.85
N PRO A 247 18.74 -7.21 22.34
CA PRO A 247 20.06 -7.61 21.83
C PRO A 247 20.03 -8.25 20.43
N HIS A 248 18.88 -8.61 19.89
CA HIS A 248 18.75 -9.32 18.60
C HIS A 248 18.26 -8.45 17.45
N TYR A 249 17.91 -7.17 17.69
CA TYR A 249 17.48 -6.25 16.63
C TYR A 249 18.48 -6.10 15.47
N SER A 250 19.79 -6.22 15.74
CA SER A 250 20.82 -6.21 14.67
C SER A 250 20.79 -7.47 13.80
N GLU A 251 20.43 -8.61 14.38
CA GLU A 251 20.34 -9.89 13.66
C GLU A 251 19.02 -9.95 12.87
N ILE A 252 17.92 -9.49 13.48
CA ILE A 252 16.60 -9.38 12.86
C ILE A 252 16.64 -8.41 11.66
N SER A 253 17.33 -7.26 11.80
CA SER A 253 17.48 -6.31 10.68
C SER A 253 18.31 -6.87 9.51
N LYS A 254 19.28 -7.75 9.77
CA LYS A 254 19.99 -8.49 8.70
C LYS A 254 19.07 -9.50 8.02
N GLN A 255 18.28 -10.24 8.79
CA GLN A 255 17.34 -11.20 8.23
C GLN A 255 16.23 -10.52 7.41
N ILE A 256 15.71 -9.37 7.84
CA ILE A 256 14.76 -8.57 7.03
C ILE A 256 15.40 -8.21 5.67
N LYS A 257 16.68 -7.82 5.66
CA LYS A 257 17.42 -7.53 4.43
C LYS A 257 17.61 -8.77 3.55
N GLU A 258 17.88 -9.94 4.14
CA GLU A 258 18.00 -11.20 3.40
C GLU A 258 16.67 -11.72 2.85
N SER A 259 15.59 -11.70 3.64
CA SER A 259 14.24 -12.04 3.18
C SER A 259 13.78 -11.09 2.07
N SER A 260 14.12 -9.80 2.15
CA SER A 260 13.85 -8.84 1.08
C SER A 260 14.63 -9.15 -0.20
N LYS A 261 15.88 -9.64 -0.11
CA LYS A 261 16.66 -10.10 -1.29
C LYS A 261 16.04 -11.35 -1.91
N ILE A 262 15.56 -12.28 -1.08
CA ILE A 262 14.94 -13.54 -1.50
C ILE A 262 13.49 -13.33 -1.97
N ARG A 263 12.87 -12.18 -1.64
CA ARG A 263 11.47 -11.83 -1.88
C ARG A 263 10.48 -12.72 -1.13
N ASP A 264 10.83 -13.09 0.10
CA ASP A 264 9.95 -13.84 1.00
C ASP A 264 9.21 -12.88 1.94
N LEU A 265 7.87 -13.00 1.98
CA LEU A 265 6.97 -12.18 2.78
C LEU A 265 6.78 -12.71 4.21
N SER A 266 6.97 -14.02 4.42
CA SER A 266 6.58 -14.72 5.66
C SER A 266 7.19 -14.08 6.91
N PHE A 267 8.52 -14.00 6.95
CA PHE A 267 9.27 -13.43 8.08
C PHE A 267 8.95 -11.95 8.34
N ILE A 268 8.79 -11.15 7.28
CA ILE A 268 8.52 -9.71 7.40
C ILE A 268 7.11 -9.47 7.97
N VAL A 269 6.13 -10.24 7.51
CA VAL A 269 4.75 -10.17 7.98
C VAL A 269 4.64 -10.66 9.42
N ASP A 270 5.33 -11.74 9.78
CA ASP A 270 5.27 -12.30 11.14
C ASP A 270 6.00 -11.41 12.15
N TYR A 271 7.13 -10.81 11.77
CA TYR A 271 7.78 -9.78 12.59
C TYR A 271 6.91 -8.52 12.75
N PHE A 272 6.21 -8.10 11.69
CA PHE A 272 5.27 -6.98 11.81
C PHE A 272 4.08 -7.32 12.69
N LYS A 273 3.53 -8.54 12.63
CA LYS A 273 2.50 -9.00 13.58
C LYS A 273 3.02 -8.93 15.01
N LEU A 274 4.25 -9.35 15.29
CA LEU A 274 4.84 -9.18 16.63
C LEU A 274 4.84 -7.73 17.08
N ILE A 275 5.33 -6.81 16.23
CA ILE A 275 5.37 -5.37 16.57
C ILE A 275 3.95 -4.79 16.74
N THR A 276 2.95 -5.30 16.01
CA THR A 276 1.59 -4.76 15.98
C THR A 276 0.61 -5.43 16.94
N ILE A 277 0.96 -6.51 17.64
CA ILE A 277 0.11 -7.05 18.72
C ILE A 277 -0.18 -5.99 19.79
N ASN A 278 0.69 -4.98 19.92
CA ASN A 278 0.48 -3.81 20.77
C ASN A 278 -0.63 -2.84 20.30
N SER A 279 -1.17 -2.98 19.09
CA SER A 279 -2.03 -1.98 18.43
C SER A 279 -3.44 -1.85 19.01
N VAL A 280 -3.80 -2.59 20.06
CA VAL A 280 -5.11 -2.43 20.68
C VAL A 280 -5.09 -1.35 21.78
N TYR A 281 -3.93 -0.99 22.37
CA TYR A 281 -3.91 -0.06 23.53
C TYR A 281 -2.79 1.00 23.60
N GLU A 282 -1.66 0.85 22.90
CA GLU A 282 -0.66 1.93 22.77
C GLU A 282 -0.09 1.91 21.36
N PRO A 283 0.09 3.07 20.69
CA PRO A 283 0.73 3.08 19.38
C PRO A 283 2.10 2.40 19.53
N PRO A 284 2.46 1.45 18.65
CA PRO A 284 3.82 0.90 18.65
C PRO A 284 4.78 2.09 18.67
N SER A 285 5.80 2.04 19.55
CA SER A 285 6.73 3.15 19.68
C SER A 285 7.21 3.55 18.29
N GLU A 286 6.98 4.81 17.91
CA GLU A 286 7.28 5.29 16.55
C GLU A 286 8.73 4.99 16.19
N GLU A 287 9.62 4.91 17.18
CA GLU A 287 11.01 4.48 17.08
C GLU A 287 11.20 3.06 16.50
N ILE A 288 10.44 2.05 16.95
CA ILE A 288 10.57 0.67 16.45
C ILE A 288 10.00 0.57 15.03
N LEU A 289 8.85 1.20 14.77
CA LEU A 289 8.28 1.25 13.42
C LEU A 289 9.17 2.04 12.44
N THR A 290 9.79 3.12 12.91
CA THR A 290 10.72 3.89 12.08
C THR A 290 12.00 3.12 11.82
N ALA A 291 12.54 2.39 12.80
CA ALA A 291 13.69 1.50 12.64
C ALA A 291 13.40 0.35 11.65
N PHE A 292 12.25 -0.32 11.78
CA PHE A 292 11.80 -1.35 10.84
C PHE A 292 11.68 -0.79 9.42
N SER A 293 11.02 0.36 9.27
CA SER A 293 10.89 1.06 8.00
C SER A 293 12.25 1.49 7.42
N ASN A 294 13.20 1.91 8.27
CA ASN A 294 14.54 2.30 7.83
C ASN A 294 15.33 1.09 7.32
N CYS A 295 15.16 -0.10 7.92
CA CYS A 295 15.80 -1.34 7.44
C CYS A 295 15.33 -1.71 6.03
N ILE A 296 14.01 -1.64 5.79
CA ILE A 296 13.43 -1.88 4.46
C ILE A 296 13.89 -0.77 3.48
N HIS A 297 13.96 0.48 3.94
CA HIS A 297 14.42 1.59 3.12
C HIS A 297 15.88 1.46 2.66
N GLU A 298 16.79 1.10 3.58
CA GLU A 298 18.19 0.84 3.23
C GLU A 298 18.31 -0.26 2.17
N GLN A 299 17.46 -1.28 2.26
CA GLN A 299 17.43 -2.34 1.27
C GLN A 299 16.93 -1.85 -0.09
N ILE A 300 15.84 -1.08 -0.14
CA ILE A 300 15.33 -0.46 -1.38
C ILE A 300 16.42 0.39 -2.05
N LEU A 301 17.22 1.13 -1.28
CA LEU A 301 18.29 1.96 -1.84
C LEU A 301 19.45 1.14 -2.48
N GLN A 302 19.62 -0.13 -2.11
CA GLN A 302 20.66 -1.03 -2.60
C GLN A 302 20.23 -1.86 -3.82
N GLU A 303 18.94 -1.81 -4.20
CA GLU A 303 18.43 -2.60 -5.31
C GLU A 303 18.85 -2.07 -6.69
N SER A 304 18.84 -2.97 -7.67
CA SER A 304 19.19 -2.66 -9.05
C SER A 304 18.09 -1.83 -9.73
N LEU A 305 18.49 -0.74 -10.40
CA LEU A 305 17.63 0.10 -11.24
C LEU A 305 17.36 -0.51 -12.64
N GLU A 306 17.63 -1.79 -12.84
CA GLU A 306 17.41 -2.44 -14.14
C GLU A 306 15.91 -2.69 -14.36
N ILE A 307 15.39 -2.24 -15.50
CA ILE A 307 13.96 -2.17 -15.77
C ILE A 307 13.19 -3.50 -15.67
N PRO A 308 13.71 -4.65 -16.17
CA PRO A 308 12.99 -5.91 -16.06
C PRO A 308 12.78 -6.34 -14.61
N ASP A 309 13.79 -6.10 -13.77
CA ASP A 309 13.80 -6.47 -12.36
C ASP A 309 13.10 -5.43 -11.48
N LEU A 310 13.18 -4.15 -11.85
CA LEU A 310 12.54 -3.05 -11.14
C LEU A 310 11.01 -3.21 -11.10
N GLY A 311 10.41 -3.74 -12.17
CA GLY A 311 8.98 -4.05 -12.17
C GLY A 311 8.58 -5.06 -11.09
N ASN A 312 9.41 -6.11 -10.93
CA ASN A 312 9.20 -7.19 -9.96
C ASN A 312 9.50 -6.74 -8.52
N VAL A 313 10.53 -5.91 -8.36
CA VAL A 313 10.89 -5.25 -7.10
C VAL A 313 9.71 -4.39 -6.61
N VAL A 314 9.20 -3.55 -7.50
CA VAL A 314 8.12 -2.61 -7.16
C VAL A 314 6.82 -3.35 -6.85
N SER A 315 6.52 -4.46 -7.53
CA SER A 315 5.35 -5.28 -7.20
C SER A 315 5.49 -5.96 -5.85
N PHE A 316 6.67 -6.53 -5.54
CA PHE A 316 6.94 -7.19 -4.26
C PHE A 316 6.74 -6.24 -3.08
N TYR A 317 7.32 -5.04 -3.15
CA TYR A 317 7.12 -4.07 -2.06
C TYR A 317 5.70 -3.53 -1.98
N ASN A 318 4.98 -3.39 -3.10
CA ASN A 318 3.56 -3.03 -3.04
C ASN A 318 2.75 -4.10 -2.31
N GLU A 319 2.95 -5.38 -2.64
CA GLU A 319 2.30 -6.50 -1.98
C GLU A 319 2.66 -6.53 -0.48
N LEU A 320 3.94 -6.34 -0.14
CA LEU A 320 4.40 -6.24 1.24
C LEU A 320 3.68 -5.12 1.99
N PHE A 321 3.70 -3.87 1.51
CA PHE A 321 3.07 -2.77 2.23
C PHE A 321 1.54 -2.84 2.22
N GLU A 322 0.91 -3.48 1.23
CA GLU A 322 -0.53 -3.81 1.25
C GLU A 322 -0.85 -4.85 2.35
N THR A 323 -0.02 -5.88 2.52
CA THR A 323 -0.22 -6.87 3.60
C THR A 323 0.00 -6.29 5.00
N LEU A 324 0.91 -5.33 5.17
CA LEU A 324 1.13 -4.64 6.44
C LEU A 324 -0.01 -3.69 6.82
N ASN A 325 -0.82 -3.24 5.85
CA ASN A 325 -2.06 -2.48 6.05
C ASN A 325 -1.97 -1.27 7.02
N SER A 326 -0.81 -0.63 7.14
CA SER A 326 -0.60 0.52 8.04
C SER A 326 -0.44 1.83 7.25
N PRO A 327 -1.25 2.86 7.53
CA PRO A 327 -1.25 4.11 6.76
C PRO A 327 0.07 4.88 6.92
N PHE A 328 0.68 4.84 8.11
CA PHE A 328 1.96 5.49 8.39
C PHE A 328 3.10 4.89 7.54
N LEU A 329 3.27 3.56 7.55
CA LEU A 329 4.31 2.90 6.76
C LEU A 329 4.08 3.04 5.27
N MET A 330 2.81 2.97 4.81
CA MET A 330 2.46 3.16 3.41
C MET A 330 2.84 4.57 2.91
N SER A 331 2.63 5.61 3.73
CA SER A 331 3.02 6.99 3.39
C SER A 331 4.54 7.14 3.26
N LYS A 332 5.30 6.56 4.21
CA LYS A 332 6.77 6.60 4.23
C LYS A 332 7.36 5.80 3.07
N TYR A 333 6.83 4.61 2.80
CA TYR A 333 7.20 3.80 1.64
C TYR A 333 6.94 4.52 0.32
N ASN A 334 5.75 5.09 0.13
CA ASN A 334 5.42 5.79 -1.11
C ASN A 334 6.38 6.95 -1.39
N ARG A 335 6.79 7.70 -0.35
CA ARG A 335 7.83 8.74 -0.49
C ARG A 335 9.20 8.17 -0.83
N GLN A 336 9.59 7.08 -0.19
CA GLN A 336 10.91 6.47 -0.37
C GLN A 336 11.08 5.82 -1.75
N ILE A 337 10.04 5.15 -2.25
CA ILE A 337 10.11 4.51 -3.57
C ILE A 337 10.04 5.53 -4.70
N THR A 338 9.30 6.63 -4.53
CA THR A 338 9.35 7.75 -5.49
C THR A 338 10.71 8.41 -5.49
N GLU A 339 11.33 8.63 -4.32
CA GLU A 339 12.71 9.14 -4.25
C GLU A 339 13.71 8.18 -4.92
N PHE A 340 13.60 6.87 -4.68
CA PHE A 340 14.48 5.87 -5.28
C PHE A 340 14.38 5.84 -6.81
N ILE A 341 13.15 5.77 -7.35
CA ILE A 341 12.89 5.76 -8.80
C ILE A 341 13.38 7.07 -9.45
N ASN A 342 13.24 8.19 -8.75
CA ASN A 342 13.53 9.52 -9.30
C ASN A 342 14.94 10.04 -8.96
N LYS A 343 15.82 9.27 -8.29
CA LYS A 343 17.23 9.65 -8.00
C LYS A 343 17.92 10.21 -9.26
N ASP A 344 17.81 9.47 -10.37
CA ASP A 344 18.27 9.89 -11.70
C ASP A 344 17.10 9.89 -12.71
N ASN A 345 16.09 10.73 -12.49
CA ASN A 345 14.89 10.78 -13.33
C ASN A 345 15.18 10.81 -14.85
N ARG A 346 16.17 11.61 -15.30
CA ARG A 346 16.55 11.67 -16.73
C ARG A 346 17.12 10.35 -17.27
N LYS A 347 17.88 9.62 -16.46
CA LYS A 347 18.42 8.31 -16.85
C LYS A 347 17.30 7.28 -16.88
N MET A 348 16.45 7.29 -15.86
CA MET A 348 15.29 6.42 -15.77
C MET A 348 14.33 6.58 -16.95
N ILE A 349 13.98 7.82 -17.32
CA ILE A 349 13.16 8.12 -18.50
C ILE A 349 13.81 7.55 -19.78
N LYS A 350 15.12 7.73 -19.95
CA LYS A 350 15.84 7.21 -21.13
C LYS A 350 15.79 5.69 -21.18
N ASP A 351 16.08 5.03 -20.06
CA ASP A 351 16.12 3.59 -19.99
C ASP A 351 14.71 3.01 -20.24
N LEU A 352 13.66 3.62 -19.66
CA LEU A 352 12.27 3.22 -19.89
C LEU A 352 11.88 3.37 -21.36
N ILE A 353 12.29 4.46 -22.00
CA ILE A 353 12.04 4.66 -23.42
C ILE A 353 12.82 3.64 -24.25
N LEU A 354 14.05 3.28 -23.89
CA LEU A 354 14.80 2.20 -24.55
C LEU A 354 14.10 0.85 -24.39
N TYR A 355 13.54 0.55 -23.22
CA TYR A 355 12.74 -0.66 -23.01
C TYR A 355 11.46 -0.64 -23.84
N ILE A 356 10.69 0.45 -23.81
CA ILE A 356 9.48 0.62 -24.63
C ILE A 356 9.81 0.50 -26.12
N ASN A 357 10.94 1.05 -26.57
CA ASN A 357 11.43 0.89 -27.95
C ASN A 357 11.63 -0.59 -28.31
N LYS A 358 12.19 -1.41 -27.41
CA LYS A 358 12.38 -2.85 -27.63
C LYS A 358 11.04 -3.58 -27.67
N VAL A 359 10.15 -3.27 -26.74
CA VAL A 359 8.80 -3.87 -26.67
C VAL A 359 7.96 -3.50 -27.89
N ALA A 360 8.04 -2.27 -28.38
CA ALA A 360 7.33 -1.79 -29.57
C ALA A 360 7.71 -2.51 -30.87
N LEU A 361 8.88 -3.16 -30.91
CA LEU A 361 9.33 -3.99 -32.03
C LEU A 361 8.83 -5.43 -31.94
N THR A 362 8.30 -5.85 -30.78
CA THR A 362 7.75 -7.19 -30.56
C THR A 362 6.31 -7.27 -31.08
N SER A 363 5.88 -8.45 -31.53
CA SER A 363 4.53 -8.65 -32.12
C SER A 363 3.40 -8.29 -31.16
N ASN A 364 3.54 -8.60 -29.86
CA ASN A 364 2.57 -8.31 -28.81
C ASN A 364 3.23 -7.44 -27.71
N PRO A 365 2.99 -6.12 -27.68
CA PRO A 365 3.58 -5.24 -26.68
C PRO A 365 2.88 -5.39 -25.33
N ASN A 366 3.60 -5.82 -24.30
CA ASN A 366 3.13 -5.92 -22.91
C ASN A 366 3.97 -5.03 -22.00
N LEU A 367 3.33 -4.10 -21.27
CA LEU A 367 3.99 -3.17 -20.36
C LEU A 367 3.62 -3.38 -18.88
N SER A 368 2.92 -4.46 -18.53
CA SER A 368 2.42 -4.74 -17.17
C SER A 368 3.44 -4.49 -16.07
N ASN A 369 4.67 -4.97 -16.25
CA ASN A 369 5.73 -4.88 -15.25
C ASN A 369 6.20 -3.44 -15.01
N ILE A 370 5.96 -2.53 -15.95
CA ILE A 370 6.45 -1.16 -15.91
C ILE A 370 5.34 -0.16 -15.57
N LEU A 371 4.06 -0.56 -15.61
CA LEU A 371 2.94 0.33 -15.28
C LEU A 371 3.05 0.89 -13.85
N THR A 372 3.47 0.07 -12.90
CA THR A 372 3.68 0.46 -11.50
C THR A 372 4.83 1.48 -11.36
N VAL A 373 5.87 1.33 -12.17
CA VAL A 373 7.00 2.26 -12.25
C VAL A 373 6.56 3.57 -12.90
N LEU A 374 5.86 3.52 -14.04
CA LEU A 374 5.36 4.70 -14.78
C LEU A 374 4.44 5.57 -13.93
N ARG A 375 3.63 4.96 -13.06
CA ARG A 375 2.77 5.70 -12.12
C ARG A 375 3.57 6.59 -11.15
N ARG A 376 4.81 6.22 -10.82
CA ARG A 376 5.64 6.84 -9.76
C ARG A 376 6.73 7.78 -10.27
N ILE A 377 6.84 7.95 -11.60
CA ILE A 377 7.83 8.85 -12.21
C ILE A 377 7.40 10.31 -12.05
N GLU A 378 8.35 11.16 -11.66
CA GLU A 378 8.21 12.61 -11.69
C GLU A 378 8.39 13.16 -13.12
N ASN A 379 7.82 14.34 -13.41
CA ASN A 379 7.93 15.00 -14.72
C ASN A 379 7.36 14.15 -15.88
N LYS A 380 6.14 13.66 -15.71
CA LYS A 380 5.41 12.91 -16.74
C LYS A 380 5.37 13.63 -18.09
N ASN A 381 5.31 14.97 -18.12
CA ASN A 381 5.38 15.74 -19.36
C ASN A 381 6.70 15.56 -20.13
N GLU A 382 7.84 15.53 -19.44
CA GLU A 382 9.14 15.29 -20.08
C GLU A 382 9.18 13.90 -20.71
N PHE A 383 8.65 12.89 -20.00
CA PHE A 383 8.47 11.56 -20.54
C PHE A 383 7.56 11.56 -21.79
N GLU A 384 6.39 12.20 -21.75
CA GLU A 384 5.46 12.26 -22.89
C GLU A 384 6.12 12.87 -24.14
N MET A 385 6.85 13.98 -23.97
CA MET A 385 7.51 14.67 -25.08
C MET A 385 8.64 13.85 -25.70
N ILE A 386 9.47 13.21 -24.87
CA ILE A 386 10.55 12.35 -25.37
C ILE A 386 9.95 11.11 -26.02
N HIS A 387 8.94 10.49 -25.40
CA HIS A 387 8.24 9.34 -25.95
C HIS A 387 7.63 9.68 -27.32
N SER A 388 6.93 10.81 -27.44
CA SER A 388 6.34 11.29 -28.69
C SER A 388 7.39 11.40 -29.81
N ARG A 389 8.55 12.01 -29.53
CA ARG A 389 9.65 12.11 -30.51
C ARG A 389 10.19 10.75 -30.95
N HIS A 390 10.28 9.79 -30.04
CA HIS A 390 10.69 8.43 -30.36
C HIS A 390 9.63 7.70 -31.18
N VAL A 391 8.35 7.83 -30.85
CA VAL A 391 7.24 7.26 -31.64
C VAL A 391 7.25 7.81 -33.05
N THR A 392 7.38 9.14 -33.25
CA THR A 392 7.44 9.75 -34.59
C THR A 392 8.56 9.15 -35.45
N LYS A 393 9.72 8.86 -34.85
CA LYS A 393 10.82 8.18 -35.55
C LYS A 393 10.53 6.71 -35.86
N ARG A 394 9.84 5.99 -34.97
CA ARG A 394 9.45 4.57 -35.19
C ARG A 394 8.32 4.42 -36.21
N LEU A 395 7.47 5.44 -36.35
CA LEU A 395 6.43 5.50 -37.37
C LEU A 395 6.99 5.62 -38.80
N LEU A 396 8.29 5.87 -38.96
CA LEU A 396 8.96 5.97 -40.26
C LEU A 396 9.87 4.73 -40.45
N PRO A 397 9.62 3.87 -41.47
CA PRO A 397 8.60 3.98 -42.52
C PRO A 397 7.17 3.70 -42.03
N LEU A 398 6.20 4.37 -42.65
CA LEU A 398 4.78 4.26 -42.30
C LEU A 398 4.27 2.84 -42.54
N SER A 399 3.79 2.20 -41.48
CA SER A 399 3.16 0.89 -41.53
C SER A 399 1.96 0.85 -40.60
N GLU A 400 0.83 0.35 -41.09
CA GLU A 400 -0.43 0.26 -40.34
C GLU A 400 -0.26 -0.61 -39.08
N LYS A 401 0.49 -1.72 -39.18
CA LYS A 401 0.83 -2.58 -38.05
C LYS A 401 1.59 -1.83 -36.96
N GLN A 402 2.50 -0.93 -37.34
CA GLN A 402 3.25 -0.15 -36.36
C GLN A 402 2.34 0.87 -35.66
N ILE A 403 1.42 1.52 -36.39
CA ILE A 403 0.47 2.46 -35.81
C ILE A 403 -0.42 1.79 -34.76
N GLU A 404 -0.95 0.60 -35.04
CA GLU A 404 -1.80 -0.14 -34.09
C GLU A 404 -1.02 -0.59 -32.83
N ARG A 405 0.25 -1.01 -32.98
CA ARG A 405 1.11 -1.32 -31.83
C ARG A 405 1.35 -0.10 -30.94
N GLU A 406 1.64 1.05 -31.54
CA GLU A 406 1.87 2.29 -30.80
C GLU A 406 0.58 2.77 -30.11
N LYS A 407 -0.59 2.60 -30.74
CA LYS A 407 -1.89 2.88 -30.11
C LYS A 407 -2.11 1.99 -28.87
N SER A 408 -1.81 0.69 -28.97
CA SER A 408 -1.89 -0.24 -27.84
C SER A 408 -0.95 0.17 -26.70
N ILE A 409 0.30 0.51 -27.00
CA ILE A 409 1.27 0.99 -26.00
C ILE A 409 0.77 2.25 -25.30
N VAL A 410 0.29 3.25 -26.05
CA VAL A 410 -0.24 4.49 -25.46
C VAL A 410 -1.45 4.21 -24.58
N SER A 411 -2.34 3.28 -24.97
CA SER A 411 -3.47 2.89 -24.11
C SER A 411 -3.02 2.25 -22.80
N GLN A 412 -2.02 1.34 -22.83
CA GLN A 412 -1.49 0.71 -21.62
C GLN A 412 -0.85 1.76 -20.68
N ILE A 413 -0.08 2.72 -21.22
CA ILE A 413 0.50 3.80 -20.43
C ILE A 413 -0.58 4.68 -19.81
N LYS A 414 -1.65 5.01 -20.55
CA LYS A 414 -2.79 5.77 -20.02
C LYS A 414 -3.52 5.06 -18.88
N THR A 415 -3.60 3.73 -18.89
CA THR A 415 -4.17 2.95 -17.79
C THR A 415 -3.37 3.10 -16.48
N SER A 416 -2.06 3.37 -16.56
CA SER A 416 -1.22 3.50 -15.35
C SER A 416 -1.46 4.79 -14.54
N SER A 417 -1.79 5.91 -15.21
CA SER A 417 -2.11 7.16 -14.52
C SER A 417 -2.98 8.10 -15.36
N ASN A 418 -3.96 8.74 -14.71
CA ASN A 418 -4.84 9.74 -15.34
C ASN A 418 -4.09 11.02 -15.75
N SER A 419 -2.89 11.22 -15.21
CA SER A 419 -1.98 12.32 -15.54
C SER A 419 -1.26 12.14 -16.87
N TYR A 420 -1.46 11.04 -17.59
CA TYR A 420 -1.01 10.91 -18.97
C TYR A 420 -2.10 11.32 -19.95
N GLU A 421 -1.89 12.41 -20.69
CA GLU A 421 -2.86 12.94 -21.66
C GLU A 421 -2.56 12.43 -23.08
N PHE A 422 -1.29 12.46 -23.50
CA PHE A 422 -0.83 12.09 -24.84
C PHE A 422 -1.67 12.68 -26.00
N VAL A 423 -2.31 13.85 -25.81
CA VAL A 423 -3.27 14.41 -26.79
C VAL A 423 -2.62 14.67 -28.14
N GLN A 424 -1.38 15.19 -28.16
CA GLN A 424 -0.65 15.45 -29.40
C GLN A 424 -0.28 14.14 -30.12
N LEU A 425 0.12 13.11 -29.36
CA LEU A 425 0.56 11.83 -29.91
C LEU A 425 -0.62 11.04 -30.49
N THR A 426 -1.78 11.03 -29.83
CA THR A 426 -2.97 10.35 -30.37
C THR A 426 -3.44 10.99 -31.67
N LYS A 427 -3.43 12.33 -31.74
CA LYS A 427 -3.72 13.06 -32.99
C LYS A 427 -2.70 12.74 -34.08
N LEU A 428 -1.41 12.66 -33.74
CA LEU A 428 -0.37 12.27 -34.68
C LEU A 428 -0.60 10.86 -35.24
N LEU A 429 -0.99 9.89 -34.41
CA LEU A 429 -1.26 8.51 -34.83
C LEU A 429 -2.47 8.43 -35.78
N ASP A 430 -3.52 9.22 -35.53
CA ASP A 430 -4.67 9.30 -36.44
C ASP A 430 -4.32 10.01 -37.76
N GLU A 431 -3.48 11.04 -37.71
CA GLU A 431 -2.95 11.69 -38.91
C GLU A 431 -2.00 10.79 -39.70
N ALA A 432 -1.26 9.91 -39.02
CA ALA A 432 -0.43 8.89 -39.66
C ALA A 432 -1.27 7.90 -40.47
N ARG A 433 -2.39 7.43 -39.90
CA ARG A 433 -3.33 6.56 -40.60
C ARG A 433 -3.92 7.24 -41.83
N LYS A 434 -4.41 8.48 -41.68
CA LYS A 434 -4.90 9.30 -42.80
C LYS A 434 -3.82 9.57 -43.85
N SER A 435 -2.56 9.65 -43.46
CA SER A 435 -1.45 9.87 -44.41
C SER A 435 -1.22 8.68 -45.33
N ILE A 436 -1.43 7.46 -44.83
CA ILE A 436 -1.35 6.23 -45.65
C ILE A 436 -2.46 6.25 -46.71
N GLU A 437 -3.69 6.59 -46.32
CA GLU A 437 -4.85 6.66 -47.22
C GLU A 437 -4.72 7.74 -48.31
N ARG A 438 -3.97 8.81 -48.05
CA ARG A 438 -3.80 9.94 -48.98
C ARG A 438 -2.86 9.64 -50.16
N HIS A 439 -2.05 8.59 -50.09
CA HIS A 439 -1.09 8.18 -51.14
C HIS A 439 -0.19 9.31 -51.70
N ILE A 440 0.14 10.33 -50.89
CA ILE A 440 1.01 11.45 -51.31
C ILE A 440 2.46 10.97 -51.52
N GLY A 441 2.86 9.92 -50.79
CA GLY A 441 4.18 9.28 -50.81
C GLY A 441 4.43 8.56 -49.48
N PRO A 442 5.65 8.03 -49.23
CA PRO A 442 6.02 7.42 -47.95
C PRO A 442 6.28 8.51 -46.87
N VAL A 443 5.36 9.47 -46.73
CA VAL A 443 5.54 10.70 -45.93
C VAL A 443 4.42 10.81 -44.90
N LEU A 444 4.81 11.14 -43.67
CA LEU A 444 3.87 11.46 -42.60
C LEU A 444 3.43 12.93 -42.72
N VAL A 445 2.15 13.16 -42.97
CA VAL A 445 1.55 14.49 -43.10
C VAL A 445 0.70 14.78 -41.89
N ALA A 446 1.20 15.66 -41.02
CA ALA A 446 0.57 16.03 -39.76
C ALA A 446 0.31 17.54 -39.67
N HIS A 447 -0.64 17.94 -38.83
CA HIS A 447 -0.86 19.32 -38.46
C HIS A 447 0.29 19.84 -37.59
N SER A 448 0.66 21.10 -37.76
CA SER A 448 1.81 21.72 -37.05
C SER A 448 1.68 21.64 -35.53
N SER A 449 0.47 21.75 -34.99
CA SER A 449 0.22 21.69 -33.53
C SER A 449 0.45 20.31 -32.90
N CYS A 450 0.49 19.25 -33.71
CA CYS A 450 0.67 17.88 -33.23
C CYS A 450 2.11 17.40 -33.39
N TRP A 451 2.94 18.18 -34.11
CA TRP A 451 4.31 17.81 -34.41
C TRP A 451 5.22 18.06 -33.20
N PRO A 452 6.01 17.06 -32.76
CA PRO A 452 6.79 17.20 -31.53
C PRO A 452 8.11 17.98 -31.72
N PHE A 453 8.45 18.42 -32.93
CA PHE A 453 9.65 19.21 -33.20
C PHE A 453 9.27 20.66 -33.49
N GLN A 454 9.93 21.61 -32.82
CA GLN A 454 9.66 23.04 -32.99
C GLN A 454 10.60 23.69 -34.01
N GLN A 455 10.16 24.80 -34.58
CA GLN A 455 10.95 25.65 -35.48
C GLN A 455 12.08 26.37 -34.70
N PRO A 456 13.18 26.79 -35.35
CA PRO A 456 13.43 26.80 -36.80
C PRO A 456 13.94 25.47 -37.35
N PHE A 457 13.35 25.01 -38.47
CA PHE A 457 13.84 23.83 -39.19
C PHE A 457 14.96 24.21 -40.18
N PRO A 458 16.03 23.40 -40.29
CA PRO A 458 17.06 23.60 -41.30
C PRO A 458 16.47 23.45 -42.69
N ARG A 459 17.01 24.16 -43.69
CA ARG A 459 16.64 23.97 -45.10
C ARG A 459 17.78 23.27 -45.83
N CYS A 460 17.47 22.18 -46.51
CA CYS A 460 18.45 21.39 -47.25
C CYS A 460 18.15 21.51 -48.75
N LYS A 461 19.15 21.96 -49.54
CA LYS A 461 18.97 22.29 -50.96
C LYS A 461 18.83 21.04 -51.83
N TYR A 462 19.60 19.98 -51.54
CA TYR A 462 19.62 18.79 -52.39
C TYR A 462 18.31 17.99 -52.35
N PHE A 463 17.40 18.29 -51.41
CA PHE A 463 16.10 17.63 -51.29
C PHE A 463 14.92 18.46 -51.85
N ASP A 464 15.19 19.62 -52.46
CA ASP A 464 14.13 20.52 -52.96
C ASP A 464 13.26 19.87 -54.04
N GLU A 465 13.81 18.98 -54.87
CA GLU A 465 13.06 18.25 -55.91
C GLU A 465 11.99 17.35 -55.29
N ALA A 466 12.36 16.57 -54.27
CA ALA A 466 11.42 15.74 -53.53
C ALA A 466 10.34 16.59 -52.81
N CYS A 467 10.75 17.72 -52.22
CA CYS A 467 9.84 18.67 -51.61
C CYS A 467 8.84 19.27 -52.61
N LYS A 468 9.27 19.58 -53.84
CA LYS A 468 8.39 20.10 -54.90
C LYS A 468 7.36 19.06 -55.33
N GLU A 469 7.76 17.81 -55.53
CA GLU A 469 6.83 16.74 -55.88
C GLU A 469 5.74 16.57 -54.80
N ILE A 470 6.14 16.47 -53.53
CA ILE A 470 5.21 16.35 -52.41
C ILE A 470 4.30 17.59 -52.32
N SER A 471 4.86 18.78 -52.49
CA SER A 471 4.11 20.04 -52.41
C SER A 471 3.05 20.15 -53.52
N THR A 472 3.35 19.71 -54.73
CA THR A 472 2.37 19.73 -55.84
C THR A 472 1.22 18.76 -55.58
N LYS A 473 1.51 17.54 -55.10
CA LYS A 473 0.47 16.56 -54.70
C LYS A 473 -0.36 17.09 -53.53
N TYR A 474 0.27 17.71 -52.54
CA TYR A 474 -0.44 18.25 -51.37
C TYR A 474 -1.33 19.45 -51.73
N LYS A 475 -0.84 20.40 -52.53
CA LYS A 475 -1.62 21.57 -52.97
C LYS A 475 -2.88 21.21 -53.75
N LYS A 476 -2.85 20.10 -54.53
CA LYS A 476 -4.04 19.58 -55.22
C LYS A 476 -5.14 19.16 -54.24
N LEU A 477 -4.77 18.62 -53.07
CA LEU A 477 -5.71 18.18 -52.04
C LEU A 477 -6.13 19.32 -51.10
N TYR A 478 -5.21 20.25 -50.79
CA TYR A 478 -5.43 21.34 -49.85
C TYR A 478 -4.87 22.67 -50.38
N PRO A 479 -5.63 23.41 -51.21
CA PRO A 479 -5.14 24.62 -51.86
C PRO A 479 -4.84 25.77 -50.90
N ASN A 480 -5.56 25.85 -49.77
CA ASN A 480 -5.45 26.95 -48.81
C ASN A 480 -4.47 26.66 -47.65
N ARG A 481 -3.67 25.59 -47.74
CA ARG A 481 -2.76 25.18 -46.66
C ARG A 481 -1.31 25.21 -47.12
N LEU A 482 -0.43 25.64 -46.22
CA LEU A 482 1.01 25.63 -46.43
C LEU A 482 1.63 24.37 -45.83
N ILE A 483 2.57 23.78 -46.56
CA ILE A 483 3.36 22.65 -46.10
C ILE A 483 4.74 23.14 -45.67
N THR A 484 5.24 22.63 -44.54
CA THR A 484 6.60 22.90 -44.06
C THR A 484 7.31 21.57 -43.88
N PHE A 485 8.61 21.54 -44.17
CA PHE A 485 9.41 20.32 -44.16
C PHE A 485 10.42 20.35 -43.01
N PRO A 486 10.23 19.54 -41.96
CA PRO A 486 11.17 19.44 -40.85
C PRO A 486 12.32 18.49 -41.19
N PHE A 487 13.36 18.99 -41.86
CA PHE A 487 14.48 18.17 -42.31
C PHE A 487 15.23 17.46 -41.18
N ASP A 488 15.17 17.94 -39.94
CA ASP A 488 15.77 17.28 -38.77
C ASP A 488 15.13 15.93 -38.38
N SER A 489 13.91 15.69 -38.87
CA SER A 489 13.14 14.49 -38.57
C SER A 489 13.15 13.46 -39.71
N TRP A 490 13.79 13.79 -40.83
CA TRP A 490 13.84 12.95 -42.01
C TRP A 490 14.85 11.82 -41.83
N ALA A 491 14.45 10.60 -42.19
CA ALA A 491 15.35 9.46 -42.29
C ALA A 491 15.83 9.33 -43.74
N VAL A 492 17.11 9.60 -43.97
CA VAL A 492 17.73 9.57 -45.31
C VAL A 492 18.82 8.51 -45.34
N SER A 493 18.82 7.71 -46.40
CA SER A 493 19.89 6.75 -46.70
C SER A 493 20.72 7.24 -47.88
N VAL A 494 22.01 7.49 -47.66
CA VAL A 494 22.99 7.88 -48.68
C VAL A 494 23.87 6.68 -48.99
N LYS A 495 23.99 6.30 -50.26
CA LYS A 495 24.88 5.23 -50.71
C LYS A 495 26.21 5.82 -51.18
N ASP A 496 27.31 5.34 -50.64
CA ASP A 496 28.65 5.61 -51.16
C ASP A 496 28.88 4.76 -52.41
N THR A 497 29.10 5.43 -53.55
CA THR A 497 29.33 4.82 -54.86
C THR A 497 30.72 4.22 -55.01
N TYR A 498 31.71 4.71 -54.25
CA TYR A 498 33.10 4.24 -54.34
C TYR A 498 33.33 2.98 -53.52
N LYS A 499 32.80 2.96 -52.30
CA LYS A 499 33.02 1.88 -51.33
C LYS A 499 31.81 0.95 -51.16
N ASN A 500 30.72 1.19 -51.89
CA ASN A 500 29.51 0.36 -51.95
C ASN A 500 28.90 0.05 -50.56
N PHE A 501 28.82 1.05 -49.69
CA PHE A 501 28.10 0.95 -48.43
C PHE A 501 27.02 2.04 -48.31
N THR A 502 26.00 1.79 -47.49
CA THR A 502 24.88 2.70 -47.28
C THR A 502 24.93 3.27 -45.86
N MET A 503 24.81 4.58 -45.75
CA MET A 503 24.72 5.33 -44.51
C MET A 503 23.29 5.82 -44.31
N ALA A 504 22.64 5.41 -43.23
CA ALA A 504 21.33 5.91 -42.84
C ALA A 504 21.45 6.92 -41.70
N GLY A 505 20.91 8.13 -41.88
CA GLY A 505 20.98 9.21 -40.91
C GLY A 505 19.88 10.26 -41.09
N ASN A 506 20.12 11.44 -40.52
CA ASN A 506 19.26 12.62 -40.65
C ASN A 506 19.43 13.28 -42.03
N ALA A 507 18.43 13.99 -42.57
CA ALA A 507 18.56 14.67 -43.85
C ALA A 507 19.68 15.71 -43.86
N VAL A 508 19.90 16.42 -42.75
CA VAL A 508 21.02 17.38 -42.65
C VAL A 508 22.38 16.69 -42.68
N GLN A 509 22.49 15.45 -42.16
CA GLN A 509 23.71 14.63 -42.35
C GLN A 509 23.87 14.26 -43.82
N GLY A 510 22.78 13.92 -44.50
CA GLY A 510 22.76 13.67 -45.94
C GLY A 510 23.19 14.90 -46.76
N GLU A 511 22.68 16.09 -46.42
CA GLU A 511 23.04 17.36 -47.06
C GLU A 511 24.54 17.62 -46.98
N VAL A 512 25.14 17.43 -45.80
CA VAL A 512 26.60 17.60 -45.61
C VAL A 512 27.38 16.61 -46.48
N LEU A 513 26.94 15.36 -46.58
CA LEU A 513 27.61 14.35 -47.40
C LEU A 513 27.46 14.63 -48.90
N LEU A 514 26.30 15.09 -49.34
CA LEU A 514 26.04 15.47 -50.74
C LEU A 514 26.83 16.73 -51.13
N TYR A 515 26.90 17.72 -50.23
CA TYR A 515 27.72 18.92 -50.42
C TYR A 515 29.20 18.59 -50.65
N LEU A 516 29.71 17.54 -49.99
CA LEU A 516 31.10 17.09 -50.14
C LEU A 516 31.38 16.39 -51.48
N ASN A 517 30.37 16.10 -52.30
CA ASN A 517 30.59 15.66 -53.68
C ASN A 517 30.99 16.81 -54.60
N GLU A 518 30.48 18.02 -54.34
CA GLU A 518 30.78 19.22 -55.14
C GLU A 518 31.96 20.01 -54.55
N HIS A 519 32.17 19.93 -53.23
CA HIS A 519 33.21 20.66 -52.52
C HIS A 519 34.17 19.73 -51.76
N PRO A 520 35.50 19.93 -51.85
CA PRO A 520 36.49 19.04 -51.22
C PRO A 520 36.54 19.12 -49.69
N SER A 521 35.91 20.14 -49.09
CA SER A 521 35.88 20.34 -47.64
C SER A 521 34.70 21.21 -47.20
N ILE A 522 34.23 21.01 -45.97
CA ILE A 522 33.15 21.79 -45.37
C ILE A 522 33.66 22.55 -44.14
N SER A 523 33.28 23.83 -44.03
CA SER A 523 33.48 24.65 -42.83
C SER A 523 32.15 24.88 -42.11
N LEU A 524 32.19 25.37 -40.86
CA LEU A 524 30.96 25.65 -40.10
C LEU A 524 30.07 26.74 -40.71
N ASP A 525 30.64 27.61 -41.57
CA ASP A 525 29.91 28.70 -42.23
C ASP A 525 29.43 28.32 -43.65
N SER A 526 29.88 27.19 -44.19
CA SER A 526 29.67 26.81 -45.61
C SER A 526 28.20 26.63 -45.99
N LEU A 527 27.32 26.31 -45.03
CA LEU A 527 25.89 26.04 -45.26
C LEU A 527 24.96 27.16 -44.75
N ALA A 528 25.52 28.27 -44.26
CA ALA A 528 24.74 29.46 -43.93
C ALA A 528 24.21 30.14 -45.21
N PRO A 529 23.02 30.77 -45.19
CA PRO A 529 22.08 30.92 -44.07
C PRO A 529 21.06 29.78 -43.94
N PHE A 530 21.15 28.72 -44.74
CA PHE A 530 20.14 27.66 -44.82
C PHE A 530 20.14 26.71 -43.61
N ILE A 531 21.33 26.45 -43.05
CA ILE A 531 21.54 25.71 -41.82
C ILE A 531 22.36 26.61 -40.89
N THR A 532 21.90 26.77 -39.64
CA THR A 532 22.61 27.61 -38.66
C THR A 532 23.84 26.90 -38.11
N ILE A 533 24.83 27.66 -37.65
CA ILE A 533 26.06 27.12 -37.04
C ILE A 533 25.72 26.21 -35.84
N GLU A 534 24.71 26.59 -35.05
CA GLU A 534 24.23 25.81 -33.90
C GLU A 534 23.68 24.43 -34.30
N GLN A 535 23.02 24.33 -35.45
CA GLN A 535 22.51 23.09 -36.00
C GLN A 535 23.62 22.28 -36.70
N LEU A 536 24.57 22.93 -37.36
CA LEU A 536 25.61 22.24 -38.12
C LEU A 536 26.70 21.64 -37.22
N THR A 537 27.12 22.35 -36.17
CA THR A 537 28.23 21.93 -35.29
C THR A 537 28.04 20.51 -34.72
N PRO A 538 26.88 20.14 -34.14
CA PRO A 538 26.69 18.83 -33.53
C PRO A 538 26.52 17.72 -34.57
N ILE A 539 26.10 18.07 -35.79
CA ILE A 539 25.95 17.16 -36.91
C ILE A 539 27.33 16.79 -37.45
N ILE A 540 28.20 17.78 -37.65
CA ILE A 540 29.60 17.55 -38.03
C ILE A 540 30.33 16.75 -36.96
N LYS A 541 30.16 17.09 -35.67
CA LYS A 541 30.72 16.29 -34.56
C LYS A 541 30.22 14.85 -34.53
N SER A 542 28.97 14.61 -34.94
CA SER A 542 28.41 13.26 -35.09
C SER A 542 29.14 12.50 -36.22
N LEU A 543 29.36 13.16 -37.37
CA LEU A 543 30.05 12.57 -38.53
C LEU A 543 31.58 12.42 -38.33
N ALA A 544 32.16 13.21 -37.43
CA ALA A 544 33.57 13.13 -37.01
C ALA A 544 33.78 12.26 -35.75
N SER A 545 32.75 11.56 -35.29
CA SER A 545 32.81 10.73 -34.08
C SER A 545 33.80 9.57 -34.20
N ASN A 546 34.49 9.24 -33.10
CA ASN A 546 35.38 8.07 -33.01
C ASN A 546 34.68 6.74 -33.36
N LYS A 547 33.35 6.63 -33.19
CA LYS A 547 32.59 5.42 -33.57
C LYS A 547 32.52 5.23 -35.08
N TYR A 548 32.32 6.30 -35.84
CA TYR A 548 32.26 6.31 -37.30
C TYR A 548 32.91 7.59 -37.83
N PRO A 549 34.24 7.62 -37.99
CA PRO A 549 34.96 8.81 -38.42
C PRO A 549 34.83 9.00 -39.93
N VAL A 550 33.63 9.39 -40.38
CA VAL A 550 33.34 9.68 -41.79
C VAL A 550 34.03 10.97 -42.22
N LEU A 551 34.11 11.95 -41.32
CA LEU A 551 34.86 13.20 -41.51
C LEU A 551 36.10 13.24 -40.63
N ILE A 552 37.17 13.86 -41.14
CA ILE A 552 38.37 14.22 -40.39
C ILE A 552 38.41 15.74 -40.25
N GLU A 553 38.66 16.20 -39.04
CA GLU A 553 38.91 17.61 -38.75
C GLU A 553 40.37 17.96 -39.10
N SER A 554 40.54 19.03 -39.86
CA SER A 554 41.81 19.66 -40.18
C SER A 554 41.74 21.13 -39.77
N ASN A 555 42.56 21.53 -38.82
CA ASN A 555 42.61 22.91 -38.35
C ASN A 555 43.60 23.69 -39.21
N ILE A 556 43.10 24.63 -40.01
CA ILE A 556 43.92 25.52 -40.82
C ILE A 556 43.51 26.96 -40.46
N ASN A 557 44.44 27.77 -39.97
CA ASN A 557 44.24 29.18 -39.62
C ASN A 557 43.05 29.43 -38.66
N GLU A 558 43.02 28.72 -37.52
CA GLU A 558 41.98 28.83 -36.47
C GLU A 558 40.54 28.48 -36.90
N LYS A 559 40.34 28.08 -38.17
CA LYS A 559 39.06 27.58 -38.68
C LYS A 559 39.12 26.06 -38.81
N SER A 560 38.19 25.36 -38.15
CA SER A 560 38.02 23.92 -38.28
C SER A 560 37.43 23.58 -39.64
N ILE A 561 38.20 22.92 -40.51
CA ILE A 561 37.78 22.46 -41.83
C ILE A 561 37.66 20.94 -41.80
N TYR A 562 36.55 20.41 -42.30
CA TYR A 562 36.26 18.99 -42.29
C TYR A 562 36.34 18.40 -43.70
N LYS A 563 37.01 17.26 -43.84
CA LYS A 563 37.17 16.52 -45.10
C LYS A 563 36.70 15.08 -44.95
N VAL A 564 36.27 14.48 -46.07
CA VAL A 564 35.91 13.05 -46.10
C VAL A 564 37.13 12.20 -45.74
N ASN A 565 36.95 11.22 -44.85
CA ASN A 565 38.00 10.31 -44.45
C ASN A 565 38.25 9.22 -45.51
N PRO A 566 39.39 9.24 -46.23
CA PRO A 566 39.68 8.21 -47.22
C PRO A 566 39.94 6.84 -46.57
N LYS A 567 40.47 6.81 -45.33
CA LYS A 567 40.83 5.60 -44.58
C LYS A 567 39.65 4.91 -43.93
N PHE A 568 38.48 5.56 -43.85
CA PHE A 568 37.29 4.97 -43.25
C PHE A 568 36.80 3.77 -44.08
N LYS A 569 36.79 2.57 -43.47
CA LYS A 569 36.16 1.37 -44.02
C LYS A 569 35.17 0.82 -43.00
N PRO A 570 33.89 0.69 -43.35
CA PRO A 570 32.92 0.20 -42.39
C PRO A 570 32.99 -1.32 -42.21
N LYS A 571 32.65 -1.79 -41.02
CA LYS A 571 32.55 -3.23 -40.72
C LYS A 571 31.34 -3.89 -41.40
N HIS A 572 30.30 -3.11 -41.72
CA HIS A 572 29.07 -3.58 -42.33
C HIS A 572 28.72 -2.73 -43.55
N ALA A 573 28.07 -3.33 -44.55
CA ALA A 573 27.60 -2.64 -45.76
C ALA A 573 26.48 -1.62 -45.47
N PHE A 574 25.80 -1.73 -44.33
CA PHE A 574 24.80 -0.77 -43.87
C PHE A 574 25.20 -0.20 -42.51
N ILE A 575 25.25 1.13 -42.40
CA ILE A 575 25.66 1.84 -41.20
C ILE A 575 24.57 2.82 -40.80
N LYS A 576 24.20 2.80 -39.52
CA LYS A 576 23.36 3.84 -38.95
C LYS A 576 24.24 4.92 -38.34
N LEU A 577 24.15 6.14 -38.87
CA LEU A 577 24.90 7.29 -38.38
C LEU A 577 24.44 7.65 -36.95
N PRO A 578 25.35 8.17 -36.11
CA PRO A 578 24.98 8.58 -34.76
C PRO A 578 23.97 9.74 -34.79
N VAL A 579 23.02 9.71 -33.87
CA VAL A 579 22.01 10.77 -33.73
C VAL A 579 22.71 12.05 -33.23
N PRO A 580 22.54 13.21 -33.91
CA PRO A 580 23.15 14.46 -33.48
C PRO A 580 22.71 14.89 -32.07
N GLY A 581 23.61 15.47 -31.28
CA GLY A 581 23.34 15.91 -29.91
C GLY A 581 22.31 17.05 -29.75
N ILE A 582 21.90 17.70 -30.85
CA ILE A 582 20.90 18.79 -30.88
C ILE A 582 19.57 18.31 -30.35
N ALA A 583 19.17 17.09 -30.75
CA ALA A 583 17.88 16.51 -30.38
C ALA A 583 17.70 16.35 -28.86
N ALA A 584 18.78 16.24 -28.08
CA ALA A 584 18.70 16.15 -26.62
C ALA A 584 18.62 17.54 -25.95
N LYS A 585 19.28 18.56 -26.51
CA LYS A 585 19.29 19.92 -25.96
C LYS A 585 17.98 20.66 -26.20
N THR A 586 17.32 20.42 -27.33
CA THR A 586 16.02 21.02 -27.65
C THR A 586 14.92 20.50 -26.73
N VAL A 587 14.90 19.20 -26.45
CA VAL A 587 13.96 18.58 -25.49
C VAL A 587 13.91 19.31 -24.15
N SER A 588 15.07 19.57 -23.54
CA SER A 588 15.09 20.22 -22.22
C SER A 588 14.58 21.65 -22.24
N LYS A 589 14.72 22.37 -23.37
CA LYS A 589 14.19 23.72 -23.52
C LYS A 589 12.69 23.69 -23.72
N ASP A 590 12.22 22.79 -24.59
CA ASP A 590 10.80 22.67 -24.91
C ASP A 590 9.99 22.20 -23.69
N THR A 591 10.54 21.29 -22.87
CA THR A 591 9.88 20.83 -21.64
C THR A 591 9.74 21.96 -20.62
N ALA A 592 10.77 22.79 -20.48
CA ALA A 592 10.73 23.96 -19.61
C ALA A 592 9.72 25.00 -20.11
N LEU A 593 9.66 25.26 -21.41
CA LEU A 593 8.68 26.16 -22.01
C LEU A 593 7.24 25.67 -21.81
N ALA A 594 6.96 24.41 -22.15
CA ALA A 594 5.63 23.81 -21.97
C ALA A 594 5.19 23.81 -20.50
N LYS A 595 6.13 23.54 -19.57
CA LYS A 595 5.88 23.65 -18.12
C LYS A 595 5.54 25.08 -17.71
N ASN A 596 6.29 26.06 -18.19
CA ASN A 596 6.06 27.48 -17.88
C ASN A 596 4.70 27.96 -18.41
N GLU A 597 4.33 27.58 -19.63
CA GLU A 597 3.02 27.89 -20.21
C GLU A 597 1.87 27.24 -19.43
N ALA A 598 2.04 26.00 -18.97
CA ALA A 598 1.06 25.33 -18.13
C ALA A 598 0.88 26.01 -16.76
N ILE A 599 1.98 26.49 -16.15
CA ILE A 599 1.94 27.26 -14.90
C ILE A 599 1.20 28.58 -15.12
N ASP A 600 1.52 29.34 -16.17
CA ASP A 600 0.85 30.60 -16.49
C ASP A 600 -0.66 30.40 -16.69
N ALA A 601 -1.03 29.39 -17.48
CA ALA A 601 -2.44 29.09 -17.74
C ALA A 601 -3.19 28.69 -16.46
N ALA A 602 -2.55 27.94 -15.56
CA ALA A 602 -3.12 27.58 -14.27
C ALA A 602 -3.31 28.81 -13.36
N ILE A 603 -2.31 29.69 -13.29
CA ILE A 603 -2.39 30.96 -12.54
C ILE A 603 -3.57 31.80 -13.06
N ILE A 604 -3.61 32.07 -14.37
CA ILE A 604 -4.65 32.91 -14.97
C ILE A 604 -6.03 32.31 -14.75
N LYS A 605 -6.18 30.98 -14.91
CA LYS A 605 -7.47 30.30 -14.69
C LYS A 605 -7.95 30.43 -13.24
N LEU A 606 -7.04 30.30 -12.27
CA LEU A 606 -7.35 30.46 -10.85
C LEU A 606 -7.74 31.90 -10.54
N MET A 607 -6.94 32.86 -11.00
CA MET A 607 -7.14 34.28 -10.75
C MET A 607 -8.40 34.84 -11.42
N LYS A 608 -8.73 34.37 -12.63
CA LYS A 608 -9.98 34.73 -13.30
C LYS A 608 -11.23 34.24 -12.54
N GLY A 609 -11.12 33.13 -11.80
CA GLY A 609 -12.19 32.60 -10.96
C GLY A 609 -12.36 33.35 -9.65
N ASN A 610 -11.27 33.62 -8.94
CA ASN A 610 -11.29 34.20 -7.61
C ASN A 610 -11.23 35.75 -7.59
N ARG A 611 -10.78 36.39 -8.67
CA ARG A 611 -10.50 37.84 -8.85
C ARG A 611 -9.40 38.41 -7.95
N SER A 612 -9.39 38.08 -6.66
CA SER A 612 -8.28 38.34 -5.74
C SER A 612 -7.94 37.06 -4.98
N SER A 613 -6.66 36.85 -4.67
CA SER A 613 -6.22 35.75 -3.81
C SER A 613 -4.88 36.07 -3.15
N PRO A 614 -4.66 35.63 -1.90
CA PRO A 614 -3.39 35.82 -1.23
C PRO A 614 -2.30 35.00 -1.91
N TYR A 615 -1.10 35.57 -1.97
CA TYR A 615 0.03 34.99 -2.71
C TYR A 615 0.33 33.54 -2.30
N THR A 616 0.33 33.23 -1.01
CA THR A 616 0.62 31.90 -0.45
C THR A 616 -0.43 30.86 -0.85
N GLU A 617 -1.70 31.26 -0.96
CA GLU A 617 -2.76 30.37 -1.39
C GLU A 617 -2.64 30.03 -2.88
N VAL A 618 -2.29 31.02 -3.72
CA VAL A 618 -2.02 30.81 -5.14
C VAL A 618 -0.86 29.82 -5.33
N GLU A 619 0.25 30.03 -4.61
CA GLU A 619 1.42 29.15 -4.64
C GLU A 619 1.06 27.70 -4.27
N ASN A 620 0.33 27.51 -3.16
CA ASN A 620 -0.09 26.19 -2.68
C ASN A 620 -1.07 25.50 -3.63
N ARG A 621 -2.10 26.21 -4.09
CA ARG A 621 -3.13 25.65 -4.99
C ARG A 621 -2.52 25.20 -6.32
N ILE A 622 -1.65 26.00 -6.92
CA ILE A 622 -0.98 25.65 -8.19
C ILE A 622 -0.05 24.46 -7.99
N THR A 623 0.71 24.45 -6.90
CA THR A 623 1.61 23.33 -6.58
C THR A 623 0.82 22.04 -6.47
N ILE A 624 -0.29 22.01 -5.73
CA ILE A 624 -1.16 20.84 -5.59
C ILE A 624 -1.73 20.44 -6.96
N GLN A 625 -2.29 21.39 -7.71
CA GLN A 625 -2.96 21.12 -8.99
C GLN A 625 -2.02 20.51 -10.05
N LEU A 626 -0.77 20.95 -10.11
CA LEU A 626 0.17 20.55 -11.16
C LEU A 626 1.21 19.50 -10.70
N SER A 627 1.30 19.22 -9.40
CA SER A 627 2.28 18.29 -8.79
C SER A 627 2.31 16.90 -9.43
N ASP A 628 1.16 16.40 -9.88
CA ASP A 628 1.04 15.07 -10.46
C ASP A 628 1.67 14.95 -11.86
N ARG A 629 1.80 16.07 -12.60
CA ARG A 629 2.41 16.11 -13.94
C ARG A 629 3.79 16.74 -13.95
N TYR A 630 4.01 17.76 -13.13
CA TYR A 630 5.19 18.61 -13.12
C TYR A 630 5.78 18.67 -11.73
N ARG A 631 7.10 18.52 -11.63
CA ARG A 631 7.81 18.92 -10.41
C ARG A 631 7.97 20.44 -10.42
N ILE A 632 7.24 21.14 -9.57
CA ILE A 632 7.26 22.61 -9.50
C ILE A 632 7.98 23.04 -8.24
N VAL A 633 8.89 24.00 -8.38
CA VAL A 633 9.55 24.65 -7.25
C VAL A 633 8.82 25.96 -6.96
N PRO A 634 8.53 26.29 -5.69
CA PRO A 634 7.99 27.59 -5.28
C PRO A 634 8.56 28.81 -6.01
N SER A 635 9.89 28.87 -6.15
CA SER A 635 10.61 29.95 -6.85
C SER A 635 10.18 30.14 -8.30
N GLU A 636 9.83 29.05 -9.00
CA GLU A 636 9.38 29.10 -10.39
C GLU A 636 8.01 29.79 -10.48
N ILE A 637 7.08 29.46 -9.58
CA ILE A 637 5.76 30.09 -9.52
C ILE A 637 5.93 31.60 -9.30
N ARG A 638 6.84 32.01 -8.41
CA ARG A 638 7.12 33.44 -8.15
C ARG A 638 7.59 34.18 -9.39
N ASN A 639 8.54 33.58 -10.11
CA ASN A 639 9.03 34.16 -11.36
C ASN A 639 7.93 34.25 -12.41
N ARG A 640 7.01 33.28 -12.47
CA ARG A 640 5.85 33.33 -13.38
C ARG A 640 4.85 34.40 -13.01
N ILE A 641 4.50 34.55 -11.72
CA ILE A 641 3.63 35.62 -11.25
C ILE A 641 4.22 36.99 -11.61
N ASN A 642 5.51 37.22 -11.33
CA ASN A 642 6.19 38.46 -11.72
C ASN A 642 6.17 38.69 -13.24
N SER A 643 6.35 37.63 -14.03
CA SER A 643 6.22 37.72 -15.48
C SER A 643 4.80 38.06 -15.93
N LEU A 644 3.77 37.58 -15.25
CA LEU A 644 2.37 37.89 -15.57
C LEU A 644 2.00 39.32 -15.15
N ILE A 645 2.54 39.81 -14.04
CA ILE A 645 2.43 41.21 -13.62
C ILE A 645 3.08 42.13 -14.66
N SER A 646 4.30 41.81 -15.11
CA SER A 646 4.99 42.60 -16.15
C SER A 646 4.25 42.65 -17.50
N ARG A 647 3.35 41.69 -17.73
CA ARG A 647 2.50 41.60 -18.93
C ARG A 647 1.10 42.18 -18.70
N ASN A 648 0.84 42.78 -17.54
CA ASN A 648 -0.44 43.37 -17.13
C ASN A 648 -1.61 42.37 -17.07
N PHE A 649 -1.34 41.08 -16.80
CA PHE A 649 -2.40 40.10 -16.52
C PHE A 649 -2.81 40.08 -15.03
N LEU A 650 -1.93 40.57 -14.16
CA LEU A 650 -2.09 40.57 -12.71
C LEU A 650 -1.53 41.86 -12.13
N GLU A 651 -2.05 42.29 -11.00
CA GLU A 651 -1.54 43.41 -10.21
C GLU A 651 -1.33 42.98 -8.75
N MET A 652 -0.41 43.63 -8.05
CA MET A 652 -0.28 43.47 -6.59
C MET A 652 -1.07 44.56 -5.89
N SER A 653 -1.82 44.18 -4.86
CA SER A 653 -2.50 45.14 -3.98
C SER A 653 -1.48 46.00 -3.22
N GLU A 654 -1.81 47.27 -2.99
CA GLU A 654 -0.92 48.23 -2.31
C GLU A 654 -0.86 48.03 -0.79
N THR A 655 -1.86 47.36 -0.21
CA THR A 655 -2.02 47.27 1.26
C THR A 655 -1.89 45.85 1.81
N GLU A 656 -2.03 44.83 0.99
CA GLU A 656 -1.96 43.42 1.39
C GLU A 656 -1.18 42.61 0.34
N ASN A 657 -0.49 41.54 0.73
CA ASN A 657 0.23 40.62 -0.19
C ASN A 657 -0.75 39.78 -1.05
N GLU A 658 -1.72 40.44 -1.67
CA GLU A 658 -2.75 39.88 -2.52
C GLU A 658 -2.44 40.16 -3.99
N ILE A 659 -2.78 39.16 -4.81
CA ILE A 659 -2.70 39.25 -6.26
C ILE A 659 -4.12 39.55 -6.76
N ILE A 660 -4.25 40.53 -7.65
CA ILE A 660 -5.50 40.94 -8.28
C ILE A 660 -5.45 40.58 -9.76
N TYR A 661 -6.53 40.02 -10.29
CA TYR A 661 -6.68 39.71 -11.71
C TYR A 661 -7.05 40.97 -12.50
N VAL A 662 -6.29 41.24 -13.56
CA VAL A 662 -6.59 42.33 -14.51
C VAL A 662 -7.23 41.71 -15.77
N PRO A 663 -8.48 42.09 -16.12
CA PRO A 663 -9.26 41.45 -17.18
C PRO A 663 -8.74 41.64 -18.61
#